data_AF-A0A852H204-F1
#
_entry.id   AF-A0A852H204-F1
#
_cell.length_a   1.000
_cell.length_b   1.000
_cell.length_c   1.000
_cell.angle_alpha   90.00
_cell.angle_beta   90.00
_cell.angle_gamma   90.00
#
_symmetry.space_group_name_H-M   'P 1'
#
loop_
_entity.id
_entity.type
_entity.pdbx_description
1 polymer ?
#
loop_
_entity_poly.entity_id
_entity_poly.type
_entity_poly.pdbx_seq_one_letter_code
_entity_poly.pdbx_strand_id
1 'polypeptide(L)'
;VWFFLYTGCSRKEITEHWEWLEQNLLQTLSIFENENDINTFVRGKIQGIIAEYNKINGIKEDDDTEKFKEAIVKFHKLFGMPEEEKLVNYYSCSYWKGKVPRQGWVYLSINHLCFYSFLMGREAKLVIRWVDITQLEKNATLLFPDMIKVSTRSSEHFFSVFLNISETFKLMEQLANIAMRQLLDNEGFEQDRSLPKLKKKSPKKVSALKRDLDARAKSERYRALFRLPKDEKLDGHTDCTLWTPFNKMHILGQMFVSTNYICFTSKEENLCSLIIPLREVTIVEKADSSSVLPSPLSISTKNRMTFLFANLKDRDFLVQRISDFLQQTTSKIYLERNISGSYISSDDEVFTRSSSLISASPHKSLSSESEGERQFNLNDNGIPTATQALMTMYRRRSPEEFNPKLAKEFLKEQAWKIHFAEYGQGVCMYRTEKTRDLVLKGIPESMRGELWLLFSGAINEMATHPGYYEDLVEKSMGKYNLATEEIERDLHRSLPEHPAFQNEMGIAALRRVLTAYAFRNPNIGYCQAMNIVTSVLLLYAKEEEAFWLLVALCERMLPDYYNTRVVGALVDQGVFEELARDYVPQLYDCMQDLGVISTISLSWFLTLFLSVMPFESAVVVVDCFFCEGIKVIFQLALAVLDANVDKLLNCKDDGEAMTVLGRYLDSVTNKDSTLPPIPHLHSLLSDDVEPYPEVDIFRLIRSSYE
;
A
#
# COMPACT_ATOMS: atom_id res chain seq x y z
N VAL A 1 -8.60 18.58 -46.86
CA VAL A 1 -7.35 17.80 -46.81
C VAL A 1 -6.12 18.71 -46.78
N TRP A 2 -6.10 19.78 -47.55
CA TRP A 2 -4.98 20.73 -47.65
C TRP A 2 -4.57 21.50 -46.38
N PHE A 3 -5.47 21.69 -45.41
CA PHE A 3 -5.16 22.43 -44.17
C PHE A 3 -4.43 21.60 -43.09
N PHE A 4 -4.24 20.30 -43.30
CA PHE A 4 -3.67 19.37 -42.30
C PHE A 4 -2.22 18.95 -42.60
N LEU A 5 -1.61 19.50 -43.65
CA LEU A 5 -0.37 18.95 -44.22
C LEU A 5 0.86 19.86 -44.19
N TYR A 6 0.77 21.08 -43.67
CA TYR A 6 1.88 22.03 -43.75
C TYR A 6 2.16 22.71 -42.41
N THR A 7 3.11 22.15 -41.67
CA THR A 7 3.81 22.81 -40.57
C THR A 7 5.24 23.10 -41.02
N GLY A 8 5.40 24.06 -41.93
CA GLY A 8 6.70 24.68 -42.20
C GLY A 8 6.82 25.94 -41.34
N CYS A 9 7.95 26.14 -40.67
CA CYS A 9 8.17 27.32 -39.82
C CYS A 9 8.46 28.59 -40.63
N SER A 10 8.63 28.45 -41.96
CA SER A 10 8.87 29.56 -42.88
C SER A 10 8.08 29.41 -44.19
N ARG A 11 7.78 30.54 -44.84
CA ARG A 11 7.12 30.57 -46.15
C ARG A 11 7.91 29.81 -47.23
N LYS A 12 9.24 29.74 -47.09
CA LYS A 12 10.11 29.08 -48.06
C LYS A 12 9.94 27.55 -48.03
N GLU A 13 9.92 26.95 -46.85
CA GLU A 13 9.68 25.51 -46.68
C GLU A 13 8.30 25.10 -47.19
N ILE A 14 7.27 25.91 -46.91
CA ILE A 14 5.91 25.63 -47.38
C ILE A 14 5.87 25.60 -48.92
N THR A 15 6.57 26.52 -49.58
CA THR A 15 6.67 26.56 -51.05
C THR A 15 7.45 25.36 -51.58
N GLU A 16 8.57 24.98 -50.97
CA GLU A 16 9.36 23.81 -51.39
C GLU A 16 8.56 22.51 -51.25
N HIS A 17 7.82 22.34 -50.16
CA HIS A 17 6.92 21.20 -49.97
C HIS A 17 5.76 21.20 -50.98
N TRP A 18 5.26 22.37 -51.35
CA TRP A 18 4.21 22.53 -52.36
C TRP A 18 4.71 22.13 -53.75
N GLU A 19 5.87 22.65 -54.17
CA GLU A 19 6.48 22.33 -55.45
C GLU A 19 6.79 20.84 -55.58
N TRP A 20 7.25 20.20 -54.50
CA TRP A 20 7.47 18.75 -54.50
C TRP A 20 6.18 17.96 -54.73
N LEU A 21 5.07 18.32 -54.07
CA LEU A 21 3.79 17.65 -54.27
C LEU A 21 3.22 17.91 -55.67
N GLU A 22 3.40 19.12 -56.18
CA GLU A 22 2.98 19.49 -57.53
C GLU A 22 3.71 18.66 -58.60
N GLN A 23 5.03 18.49 -58.44
CA GLN A 23 5.84 17.71 -59.37
C GLN A 23 5.61 16.19 -59.24
N ASN A 24 5.39 15.67 -58.03
CA ASN A 24 5.42 14.22 -57.79
C ASN A 24 4.04 13.57 -57.64
N LEU A 25 3.01 14.33 -57.27
CA LEU A 25 1.66 13.78 -57.04
C LEU A 25 0.63 14.29 -58.04
N LEU A 26 0.68 15.58 -58.42
CA LEU A 26 -0.39 16.25 -59.16
C LEU A 26 -0.63 15.67 -60.57
N GLN A 27 0.42 15.22 -61.27
CA GLN A 27 0.27 14.50 -62.54
C GLN A 27 -0.48 13.17 -62.37
N THR A 28 -0.27 12.47 -61.26
CA THR A 28 -0.92 11.19 -60.95
C THR A 28 -2.38 11.37 -60.55
N LEU A 29 -2.75 12.54 -60.01
CA LEU A 29 -4.13 12.84 -59.63
C LEU A 29 -5.07 12.98 -60.83
N SER A 30 -4.53 13.38 -62.00
CA SER A 30 -5.30 13.51 -63.25
C SER A 30 -5.86 12.19 -63.79
N ILE A 31 -5.40 11.06 -63.26
CA ILE A 31 -5.82 9.70 -63.64
C ILE A 31 -7.12 9.29 -62.94
N PHE A 32 -7.46 9.93 -61.82
CA PHE A 32 -8.63 9.60 -61.04
C PHE A 32 -9.83 10.46 -61.45
N GLU A 33 -10.94 9.81 -61.79
CA GLU A 33 -12.17 10.51 -62.24
C GLU A 33 -13.04 11.00 -61.07
N ASN A 34 -12.82 10.49 -59.85
CA ASN A 34 -13.64 10.78 -58.67
C ASN A 34 -12.81 11.41 -57.53
N GLU A 35 -13.36 12.49 -56.95
CA GLU A 35 -12.78 13.24 -55.84
C GLU A 35 -12.54 12.40 -54.57
N ASN A 36 -13.36 11.36 -54.33
CA ASN A 36 -13.15 10.45 -53.19
C ASN A 36 -11.92 9.55 -53.39
N ASP A 37 -11.65 9.12 -54.62
CA ASP A 37 -10.50 8.27 -54.94
C ASP A 37 -9.21 9.09 -54.92
N ILE A 38 -9.26 10.33 -55.42
CA ILE A 38 -8.19 11.32 -55.27
C ILE A 38 -7.86 11.52 -53.79
N ASN A 39 -8.86 11.78 -52.95
CA ASN A 39 -8.64 12.00 -51.50
C ASN A 39 -8.05 10.77 -50.80
N THR A 40 -8.50 9.57 -51.18
CA THR A 40 -8.01 8.31 -50.60
C THR A 40 -6.58 8.02 -51.03
N PHE A 41 -6.25 8.21 -52.31
CA PHE A 41 -4.92 8.04 -52.85
C PHE A 41 -3.91 9.02 -52.25
N VAL A 42 -4.25 10.32 -52.20
CA VAL A 42 -3.39 11.36 -51.62
C VAL A 42 -3.14 11.08 -50.14
N ARG A 43 -4.20 10.77 -49.36
CA ARG A 43 -4.03 10.40 -47.95
C ARG A 43 -3.13 9.18 -47.79
N GLY A 44 -3.37 8.12 -48.56
CA GLY A 44 -2.60 6.89 -48.49
C GLY A 44 -1.12 7.11 -48.83
N LYS A 45 -0.82 7.89 -49.88
CA LYS A 45 0.56 8.16 -50.30
C LYS A 45 1.31 9.00 -49.28
N ILE A 46 0.66 10.03 -48.72
CA ILE A 46 1.27 10.86 -47.69
C ILE A 46 1.48 10.06 -46.39
N GLN A 47 0.51 9.25 -45.98
CA GLN A 47 0.67 8.34 -44.84
C GLN A 47 1.85 7.38 -45.05
N GLY A 48 2.03 6.87 -46.26
CA GLY A 48 3.20 6.03 -46.62
C GLY A 48 4.53 6.77 -46.47
N ILE A 49 4.61 8.02 -46.94
CA ILE A 49 5.81 8.86 -46.82
C ILE A 49 6.14 9.17 -45.34
N ILE A 50 5.12 9.50 -44.53
CA ILE A 50 5.28 9.74 -43.09
C ILE A 50 5.77 8.46 -42.38
N ALA A 51 5.20 7.30 -42.71
CA ALA A 51 5.61 6.02 -42.12
C ALA A 51 7.08 5.68 -42.44
N GLU A 52 7.52 5.95 -43.68
CA GLU A 52 8.89 5.71 -44.12
C GLU A 52 9.89 6.68 -43.48
N TYR A 53 9.52 7.97 -43.37
CA TYR A 53 10.29 8.98 -42.64
C TYR A 53 10.46 8.63 -41.15
N ASN A 54 9.37 8.21 -40.48
CA ASN A 54 9.41 7.81 -39.07
C ASN A 54 10.30 6.58 -38.85
N LYS A 55 10.26 5.62 -39.79
CA LYS A 55 11.13 4.42 -39.78
C LYS A 55 12.61 4.77 -39.93
N ILE A 56 12.95 5.72 -40.81
CA ILE A 56 14.33 6.16 -41.05
C ILE A 56 14.89 6.92 -39.83
N ASN A 57 14.07 7.75 -39.19
CA ASN A 57 14.49 8.58 -38.06
C ASN A 57 14.34 7.92 -36.69
N GLY A 58 13.96 6.64 -36.64
CA GLY A 58 13.75 5.91 -35.38
C GLY A 58 12.62 6.47 -34.50
N ILE A 59 11.72 7.28 -35.08
CA ILE A 59 10.55 7.83 -34.39
C ILE A 59 9.56 6.68 -34.21
N LYS A 60 9.45 6.16 -32.98
CA LYS A 60 8.49 5.10 -32.65
C LYS A 60 7.07 5.62 -32.90
N GLU A 61 6.31 4.93 -33.76
CA GLU A 61 4.88 5.21 -33.93
C GLU A 61 4.18 5.16 -32.57
N ASP A 62 3.46 6.23 -32.26
CA ASP A 62 2.57 6.31 -31.10
C ASP A 62 1.44 5.29 -31.27
N ASP A 63 1.14 4.58 -30.19
CA ASP A 63 0.17 3.49 -30.11
C ASP A 63 -1.28 4.01 -30.27
N ASP A 64 -1.45 5.34 -30.26
CA ASP A 64 -2.72 6.05 -30.33
C ASP A 64 -3.40 6.00 -31.71
N THR A 65 -4.72 5.89 -31.70
CA THR A 65 -5.52 5.90 -32.94
C THR A 65 -5.48 7.25 -33.65
N GLU A 66 -5.58 7.26 -34.98
CA GLU A 66 -5.62 8.50 -35.78
C GLU A 66 -6.71 9.50 -35.31
N LYS A 67 -7.88 8.99 -34.91
CA LYS A 67 -8.95 9.83 -34.33
C LYS A 67 -8.57 10.47 -33.01
N PHE A 68 -7.72 9.82 -32.22
CA PHE A 68 -7.21 10.37 -30.97
C PHE A 68 -6.15 11.44 -31.25
N LYS A 69 -5.23 11.21 -32.18
CA LYS A 69 -4.25 12.21 -32.65
C LYS A 69 -4.94 13.50 -33.15
N GLU A 70 -6.03 13.37 -33.91
CA GLU A 70 -6.84 14.53 -34.32
C GLU A 70 -7.45 15.28 -33.11
N ALA A 71 -7.85 14.56 -32.06
CA ALA A 71 -8.38 15.16 -30.83
C ALA A 71 -7.29 15.88 -30.03
N ILE A 72 -6.06 15.36 -30.00
CA ILE A 72 -4.89 16.02 -29.40
C ILE A 72 -4.63 17.37 -30.07
N VAL A 73 -4.58 17.41 -31.41
CA VAL A 73 -4.36 18.66 -32.15
C VAL A 73 -5.49 19.66 -31.88
N LYS A 74 -6.75 19.18 -31.86
CA LYS A 74 -7.90 20.03 -31.50
C LYS A 74 -7.78 20.56 -30.07
N PHE A 75 -7.41 19.72 -29.11
CA PHE A 75 -7.25 20.11 -27.71
C PHE A 75 -6.23 21.25 -27.56
N HIS A 76 -5.01 21.09 -28.09
CA HIS A 76 -3.98 22.13 -28.02
C HIS A 76 -4.44 23.42 -28.67
N LYS A 77 -5.04 23.33 -29.87
CA LYS A 77 -5.54 24.51 -30.60
C LYS A 77 -6.70 25.20 -29.91
N LEU A 78 -7.69 24.45 -29.42
CA LEU A 78 -8.89 25.00 -28.80
C LEU A 78 -8.58 25.67 -27.48
N PHE A 79 -7.67 25.09 -26.69
CA PHE A 79 -7.39 25.55 -25.34
C PHE A 79 -6.13 26.41 -25.21
N GLY A 80 -5.28 26.45 -26.24
CA GLY A 80 -3.98 27.13 -26.18
C GLY A 80 -3.02 26.41 -25.24
N MET A 81 -3.12 25.09 -25.17
CA MET A 81 -2.32 24.28 -24.26
C MET A 81 -0.90 24.08 -24.81
N PRO A 82 0.12 24.04 -23.94
CA PRO A 82 1.50 23.79 -24.34
C PRO A 82 1.69 22.31 -24.72
N GLU A 83 2.72 21.98 -25.52
CA GLU A 83 2.92 20.61 -26.03
C GLU A 83 3.20 19.58 -24.92
N GLU A 84 3.68 20.05 -23.77
CA GLU A 84 3.92 19.24 -22.57
C GLU A 84 2.61 18.77 -21.92
N GLU A 85 1.48 19.45 -22.17
CA GLU A 85 0.17 19.10 -21.61
C GLU A 85 -0.45 17.93 -22.37
N LYS A 86 -0.24 16.73 -21.88
CA LYS A 86 -0.71 15.52 -22.57
C LYS A 86 -2.20 15.26 -22.34
N LEU A 87 -2.95 15.15 -23.43
CA LEU A 87 -4.34 14.71 -23.40
C LEU A 87 -4.42 13.22 -23.01
N VAL A 88 -5.22 12.91 -21.99
CA VAL A 88 -5.42 11.55 -21.49
C VAL A 88 -6.62 10.92 -22.18
N ASN A 89 -7.80 11.56 -22.15
CA ASN A 89 -8.96 11.09 -22.90
C ASN A 89 -9.96 12.23 -23.17
N TYR A 90 -10.95 12.00 -24.03
CA TYR A 90 -12.04 12.93 -24.27
C TYR A 90 -13.40 12.22 -24.36
N TYR A 91 -14.44 12.87 -23.84
CA TYR A 91 -15.80 12.32 -23.78
C TYR A 91 -16.81 13.34 -24.29
N SER A 92 -17.86 12.86 -24.96
CA SER A 92 -19.00 13.71 -25.29
C SER A 92 -19.87 13.85 -24.05
N CYS A 93 -20.31 15.07 -23.77
CA CYS A 93 -21.17 15.39 -22.63
C CYS A 93 -21.92 16.69 -22.86
N SER A 94 -22.79 17.04 -21.92
CA SER A 94 -23.44 18.35 -21.84
C SER A 94 -22.96 19.10 -20.60
N TYR A 95 -22.50 20.32 -20.77
CA TYR A 95 -22.14 21.24 -19.69
C TYR A 95 -23.30 22.20 -19.40
N TRP A 96 -23.73 22.29 -18.16
CA TRP A 96 -24.82 23.17 -17.76
C TRP A 96 -24.30 24.54 -17.34
N LYS A 97 -24.68 25.58 -18.08
CA LYS A 97 -24.47 26.98 -17.69
C LYS A 97 -25.81 27.57 -17.25
N GLY A 98 -26.09 27.53 -15.95
CA GLY A 98 -27.43 27.76 -15.42
C GLY A 98 -28.39 26.65 -15.86
N LYS A 99 -29.58 26.99 -16.33
CA LYS A 99 -30.59 26.01 -16.80
C LYS A 99 -30.43 25.55 -18.26
N VAL A 100 -29.35 25.98 -18.94
CA VAL A 100 -29.15 25.72 -20.37
C VAL A 100 -28.02 24.70 -20.56
N PRO A 101 -28.31 23.48 -21.06
CA PRO A 101 -27.29 22.51 -21.39
C PRO A 101 -26.60 22.89 -22.70
N ARG A 102 -25.27 22.85 -22.70
CA ARG A 102 -24.44 23.05 -23.89
C ARG A 102 -23.79 21.72 -24.25
N GLN A 103 -24.20 21.12 -25.35
CA GLN A 103 -23.64 19.86 -25.81
C GLN A 103 -22.25 20.08 -26.40
N GLY A 104 -21.28 19.29 -25.97
CA GLY A 104 -19.90 19.45 -26.38
C GLY A 104 -19.04 18.27 -26.00
N TRP A 105 -17.76 18.57 -25.78
CA TRP A 105 -16.73 17.61 -25.46
C TRP A 105 -15.95 18.08 -24.25
N VAL A 106 -15.76 17.17 -23.30
CA VAL A 106 -14.78 17.33 -22.23
C VAL A 106 -13.48 16.63 -22.65
N TYR A 107 -12.37 17.31 -22.46
CA TYR A 107 -11.00 16.87 -22.69
C TYR A 107 -10.33 16.82 -21.33
N LEU A 108 -9.85 15.64 -20.95
CA LEU A 108 -9.15 15.40 -19.70
C LEU A 108 -7.67 15.19 -20.02
N SER A 109 -6.82 16.08 -19.55
CA SER A 109 -5.36 16.01 -19.65
C SER A 109 -4.74 15.77 -18.29
N ILE A 110 -3.41 15.64 -18.21
CA ILE A 110 -2.72 15.36 -16.94
C ILE A 110 -3.03 16.41 -15.87
N ASN A 111 -3.05 17.70 -16.25
CA ASN A 111 -3.19 18.80 -15.30
C ASN A 111 -4.53 19.53 -15.38
N HIS A 112 -5.31 19.31 -16.45
CA HIS A 112 -6.51 20.09 -16.73
C HIS A 112 -7.75 19.26 -17.09
N LEU A 113 -8.90 19.76 -16.64
CA LEU A 113 -10.21 19.49 -17.18
C LEU A 113 -10.60 20.63 -18.10
N CYS A 114 -10.82 20.32 -19.39
CA CYS A 114 -11.21 21.31 -20.39
C CYS A 114 -12.55 20.93 -21.03
N PHE A 115 -13.44 21.89 -21.26
CA PHE A 115 -14.69 21.66 -21.98
C PHE A 115 -14.86 22.65 -23.13
N TYR A 116 -15.32 22.14 -24.27
CA TYR A 116 -15.61 22.92 -25.47
C TYR A 116 -16.97 22.57 -26.06
N SER A 117 -17.74 23.59 -26.41
CA SER A 117 -18.97 23.50 -27.18
C SER A 117 -19.09 24.69 -28.13
N PHE A 118 -19.57 24.43 -29.34
CA PHE A 118 -19.95 25.47 -30.29
C PHE A 118 -21.28 25.10 -30.91
N LEU A 119 -22.33 25.84 -30.57
CA LEU A 119 -23.69 25.60 -31.08
C LEU A 119 -24.36 26.95 -31.39
N MET A 120 -24.96 27.08 -32.58
CA MET A 120 -25.67 28.29 -33.03
C MET A 120 -24.87 29.59 -32.87
N GLY A 121 -23.57 29.56 -33.22
CA GLY A 121 -22.69 30.73 -33.12
C GLY A 121 -22.28 31.11 -31.70
N ARG A 122 -22.70 30.35 -30.67
CA ARG A 122 -22.30 30.56 -29.28
C ARG A 122 -21.24 29.56 -28.89
N GLU A 123 -20.06 30.07 -28.55
CA GLU A 123 -18.97 29.30 -28.00
C GLU A 123 -19.11 29.15 -26.47
N ALA A 124 -18.74 27.98 -25.97
CA ALA A 124 -18.56 27.69 -24.56
C ALA A 124 -17.20 27.02 -24.38
N LYS A 125 -16.33 27.66 -23.61
CA LYS A 125 -15.00 27.17 -23.29
C LYS A 125 -14.81 27.22 -21.77
N LEU A 126 -14.26 26.16 -21.21
CA LEU A 126 -13.95 26.03 -19.78
C LEU A 126 -12.61 25.32 -19.64
N VAL A 127 -11.77 25.79 -18.74
CA VAL A 127 -10.47 25.21 -18.38
C VAL A 127 -10.38 25.29 -16.86
N ILE A 128 -10.21 24.15 -16.22
CA ILE A 128 -10.06 24.02 -14.76
C ILE A 128 -8.81 23.18 -14.52
N ARG A 129 -7.91 23.63 -13.66
CA ARG A 129 -6.80 22.78 -13.23
C ARG A 129 -7.29 21.79 -12.20
N TRP A 130 -6.80 20.55 -12.24
CA TRP A 130 -7.19 19.54 -11.24
C TRP A 130 -6.93 20.00 -9.81
N VAL A 131 -5.83 20.74 -9.60
CA VAL A 131 -5.43 21.34 -8.31
C VAL A 131 -6.40 22.38 -7.76
N ASP A 132 -7.28 22.95 -8.59
CA ASP A 132 -8.25 23.96 -8.18
C ASP A 132 -9.61 23.33 -7.79
N ILE A 133 -9.78 22.03 -8.04
CA ILE A 133 -11.00 21.29 -7.73
C ILE A 133 -10.97 20.91 -6.24
N THR A 134 -12.00 21.33 -5.52
CA THR A 134 -12.16 21.05 -4.08
C THR A 134 -13.05 19.85 -3.83
N GLN A 135 -13.95 19.54 -4.78
CA GLN A 135 -14.89 18.44 -4.63
C GLN A 135 -15.29 17.90 -6.00
N LEU A 136 -15.41 16.58 -6.09
CA LEU A 136 -15.89 15.88 -7.27
C LEU A 136 -16.98 14.90 -6.87
N GLU A 137 -18.21 15.11 -7.34
CA GLU A 137 -19.36 14.27 -6.98
C GLU A 137 -20.04 13.68 -8.19
N LYS A 138 -20.51 12.43 -8.06
CA LYS A 138 -21.40 11.79 -9.01
C LYS A 138 -22.80 11.71 -8.38
N ASN A 139 -23.71 12.55 -8.84
CA ASN A 139 -25.07 12.60 -8.33
C ASN A 139 -26.05 12.02 -9.35
N ALA A 140 -27.05 11.30 -8.84
CA ALA A 140 -28.24 10.90 -9.57
C ALA A 140 -29.44 11.43 -8.80
N THR A 141 -30.26 12.27 -9.43
CA THR A 141 -31.51 12.76 -8.82
C THR A 141 -32.69 12.30 -9.67
N LEU A 142 -33.88 12.20 -9.07
CA LEU A 142 -35.09 11.76 -9.77
C LEU A 142 -35.43 12.61 -11.02
N LEU A 143 -34.94 13.86 -11.07
CA LEU A 143 -35.24 14.85 -12.10
C LEU A 143 -34.08 15.12 -13.09
N PHE A 144 -32.85 14.71 -12.79
CA PHE A 144 -31.69 14.92 -13.66
C PHE A 144 -30.98 13.58 -13.93
N PRO A 145 -30.64 13.27 -15.20
CA PRO A 145 -29.85 12.09 -15.53
C PRO A 145 -28.48 12.19 -14.85
N ASP A 146 -27.85 11.03 -14.60
CA ASP A 146 -26.51 10.91 -14.00
C ASP A 146 -25.59 12.09 -14.37
N MET A 147 -25.14 12.82 -13.35
CA MET A 147 -24.36 14.05 -13.51
C MET A 147 -23.06 14.01 -12.69
N ILE A 148 -22.03 14.66 -13.22
CA ILE A 148 -20.77 14.92 -12.52
C ILE A 148 -20.78 16.39 -12.12
N LYS A 149 -20.68 16.66 -10.81
CA LYS A 149 -20.47 18.00 -10.25
C LYS A 149 -18.98 18.17 -9.95
N VAL A 150 -18.39 19.23 -10.50
CA VAL A 150 -17.03 19.66 -10.24
C VAL A 150 -17.10 20.98 -9.48
N SER A 151 -16.71 20.97 -8.21
CA SER A 151 -16.67 22.16 -7.37
C SER A 151 -15.24 22.68 -7.29
N THR A 152 -15.10 24.00 -7.41
CA THR A 152 -13.86 24.75 -7.18
C THR A 152 -14.09 25.72 -6.02
N ARG A 153 -13.04 26.38 -5.53
CA ARG A 153 -13.17 27.38 -4.45
C ARG A 153 -14.16 28.52 -4.74
N SER A 154 -14.45 28.80 -6.01
CA SER A 154 -15.26 29.95 -6.43
C SER A 154 -16.49 29.59 -7.26
N SER A 155 -16.60 28.35 -7.75
CA SER A 155 -17.65 27.98 -8.71
C SER A 155 -17.94 26.49 -8.76
N GLU A 156 -19.17 26.15 -9.15
CA GLU A 156 -19.63 24.79 -9.38
C GLU A 156 -19.94 24.57 -10.87
N HIS A 157 -19.52 23.42 -11.39
CA HIS A 157 -19.68 23.05 -12.79
C HIS A 157 -20.36 21.69 -12.90
N PHE A 158 -21.41 21.62 -13.73
CA PHE A 158 -22.23 20.41 -13.85
C PHE A 158 -22.13 19.83 -15.27
N PHE A 159 -21.82 18.54 -15.36
CA PHE A 159 -21.71 17.78 -16.59
C PHE A 159 -22.66 16.59 -16.58
N SER A 160 -23.24 16.24 -17.73
CA SER A 160 -24.21 15.13 -17.82
C SER A 160 -24.22 14.52 -19.23
N VAL A 161 -25.08 13.52 -19.47
CA VAL A 161 -25.26 12.89 -20.79
C VAL A 161 -23.95 12.27 -21.30
N PHE A 162 -23.21 11.64 -20.40
CA PHE A 162 -22.05 10.83 -20.76
C PHE A 162 -22.51 9.47 -21.27
N LEU A 163 -21.81 8.92 -22.27
CA LEU A 163 -22.04 7.54 -22.72
C LEU A 163 -21.69 6.51 -21.63
N ASN A 164 -20.65 6.79 -20.85
CA ASN A 164 -20.23 5.97 -19.71
C ASN A 164 -19.75 6.88 -18.58
N ILE A 165 -20.69 7.45 -17.82
CA ILE A 165 -20.36 8.40 -16.74
C ILE A 165 -19.45 7.79 -15.68
N SER A 166 -19.63 6.50 -15.36
CA SER A 166 -18.87 5.83 -14.30
C SER A 166 -17.39 5.68 -14.68
N GLU A 167 -17.08 5.41 -15.95
CA GLU A 167 -15.70 5.38 -16.44
C GLU A 167 -15.09 6.78 -16.49
N THR A 168 -15.86 7.78 -16.97
CA THR A 168 -15.38 9.17 -17.01
C THR A 168 -15.09 9.69 -15.61
N PHE A 169 -16.01 9.48 -14.66
CA PHE A 169 -15.86 9.91 -13.26
C PHE A 169 -14.61 9.29 -12.61
N LYS A 170 -14.41 7.97 -12.77
CA LYS A 170 -13.21 7.28 -12.25
C LYS A 170 -11.91 7.88 -12.80
N LEU A 171 -11.87 8.24 -14.08
CA LEU A 171 -10.69 8.89 -14.65
C LEU A 171 -10.49 10.31 -14.10
N MET A 172 -11.57 11.06 -13.88
CA MET A 172 -11.50 12.38 -13.26
C MET A 172 -10.98 12.30 -11.82
N GLU A 173 -11.44 11.32 -11.02
CA GLU A 173 -10.93 11.04 -9.67
C GLU A 173 -9.44 10.70 -9.70
N GLN A 174 -9.02 9.82 -10.63
CA GLN A 174 -7.60 9.46 -10.78
C GLN A 174 -6.72 10.68 -11.09
N LEU A 175 -7.15 11.54 -12.01
CA LEU A 175 -6.38 12.73 -12.40
C LEU A 175 -6.36 13.78 -11.28
N ALA A 176 -7.47 13.97 -10.57
CA ALA A 176 -7.52 14.83 -9.39
C ALA A 176 -6.56 14.33 -8.30
N ASN A 177 -6.56 13.02 -8.01
CA ASN A 177 -5.66 12.41 -7.02
C ASN A 177 -4.18 12.55 -7.42
N ILE A 178 -3.84 12.35 -8.71
CA ILE A 178 -2.48 12.55 -9.22
C ILE A 178 -2.05 14.00 -9.03
N ALA A 179 -2.88 14.96 -9.43
CA ALA A 179 -2.57 16.37 -9.29
C ALA A 179 -2.37 16.79 -7.82
N MET A 180 -3.18 16.25 -6.91
CA MET A 180 -3.00 16.47 -5.47
C MET A 180 -1.69 15.88 -4.94
N ARG A 181 -1.31 14.66 -5.33
CA ARG A 181 -0.02 14.07 -4.94
C ARG A 181 1.16 14.88 -5.48
N GLN A 182 1.11 15.32 -6.74
CA GLN A 182 2.16 16.15 -7.33
C GLN A 182 2.35 17.49 -6.62
N LEU A 183 1.28 18.08 -6.09
CA LEU A 183 1.37 19.28 -5.25
C LEU A 183 2.04 19.02 -3.89
N LEU A 184 1.87 17.82 -3.34
CA LEU A 184 2.45 17.44 -2.05
C LEU A 184 3.93 17.04 -2.20
N ASP A 185 4.25 16.27 -3.24
CA ASP A 185 5.53 15.60 -3.42
C ASP A 185 6.53 16.39 -4.28
N ASN A 186 6.10 17.46 -4.96
CA ASN A 186 6.89 18.22 -5.95
C ASN A 186 7.47 17.38 -7.11
N GLU A 187 6.96 16.16 -7.34
CA GLU A 187 7.40 15.27 -8.41
C GLU A 187 6.53 15.43 -9.68
N GLY A 188 7.17 15.37 -10.85
CA GLY A 188 6.49 15.43 -12.16
C GLY A 188 5.86 14.09 -12.59
N PHE A 189 4.94 14.12 -13.56
CA PHE A 189 4.37 12.88 -14.11
C PHE A 189 5.34 12.21 -15.09
N GLU A 190 5.79 10.99 -14.78
CA GLU A 190 6.49 10.13 -15.74
C GLU A 190 5.58 9.01 -16.25
N GLN A 191 5.53 8.82 -17.58
CA GLN A 191 4.73 7.81 -18.26
C GLN A 191 5.46 6.46 -18.34
N ASP A 192 4.77 5.35 -18.06
CA ASP A 192 5.34 4.01 -18.15
C ASP A 192 5.12 3.48 -19.58
N ARG A 193 6.22 3.33 -20.30
CA ARG A 193 6.22 2.90 -21.71
C ARG A 193 6.25 1.37 -21.88
N SER A 194 6.25 0.60 -20.79
CA SER A 194 6.38 -0.87 -20.82
C SER A 194 5.08 -1.64 -21.10
N LEU A 195 3.95 -0.94 -21.25
CA LEU A 195 2.63 -1.57 -21.40
C LEU A 195 2.46 -2.28 -22.77
N PRO A 196 1.71 -3.41 -22.81
CA PRO A 196 1.44 -4.13 -24.05
C PRO A 196 0.71 -3.26 -25.11
N LYS A 197 1.15 -3.40 -26.37
CA LYS A 197 0.59 -2.67 -27.52
C LYS A 197 -0.87 -3.03 -27.81
N LEU A 198 -1.63 -2.08 -28.36
CA LEU A 198 -3.03 -2.30 -28.76
C LEU A 198 -3.15 -3.42 -29.81
N LYS A 199 -3.91 -4.48 -29.48
CA LYS A 199 -4.42 -5.41 -30.52
C LYS A 199 -5.46 -4.66 -31.35
N LYS A 200 -5.48 -4.87 -32.68
CA LYS A 200 -6.35 -4.19 -33.70
C LYS A 200 -7.88 -4.12 -33.40
N LYS A 201 -8.39 -4.72 -32.32
CA LYS A 201 -9.82 -4.77 -31.92
C LYS A 201 -10.18 -3.92 -30.69
N SER A 202 -9.26 -3.09 -30.19
CA SER A 202 -9.49 -2.23 -29.03
C SER A 202 -10.48 -1.07 -29.31
N PRO A 203 -11.08 -0.46 -28.26
CA PRO A 203 -11.99 0.66 -28.43
C PRO A 203 -11.26 1.84 -29.08
N LYS A 204 -11.81 2.36 -30.19
CA LYS A 204 -11.19 3.36 -31.10
C LYS A 204 -10.89 4.75 -30.47
N LYS A 205 -10.93 4.91 -29.15
CA LYS A 205 -10.84 6.20 -28.44
C LYS A 205 -9.92 6.24 -27.22
N VAL A 206 -9.31 5.12 -26.80
CA VAL A 206 -8.51 5.07 -25.56
C VAL A 206 -7.03 5.31 -25.88
N SER A 207 -6.42 6.29 -25.22
CA SER A 207 -4.99 6.60 -25.39
C SER A 207 -4.08 5.60 -24.67
N ALA A 208 -2.80 5.55 -25.07
CA ALA A 208 -1.74 4.86 -24.34
C ALA A 208 -1.62 5.38 -22.90
N LEU A 209 -1.76 6.69 -22.69
CA LEU A 209 -1.67 7.31 -21.38
C LEU A 209 -2.84 6.89 -20.45
N LYS A 210 -4.08 6.84 -20.97
CA LYS A 210 -5.21 6.33 -20.19
C LYS A 210 -5.00 4.86 -19.78
N ARG A 211 -4.47 4.03 -20.68
CA ARG A 211 -4.16 2.62 -20.36
C ARG A 211 -3.12 2.51 -19.25
N ASP A 212 -2.12 3.37 -19.26
CA ASP A 212 -1.10 3.46 -18.20
C ASP A 212 -1.72 3.82 -16.86
N LEU A 213 -2.52 4.88 -16.80
CA LEU A 213 -3.22 5.27 -15.58
C LEU A 213 -4.14 4.15 -15.06
N ASP A 214 -4.90 3.50 -15.94
CA ASP A 214 -5.75 2.37 -15.56
C ASP A 214 -4.94 1.18 -15.03
N ALA A 215 -3.76 0.89 -15.61
CA ALA A 215 -2.88 -0.19 -15.19
C ALA A 215 -2.20 0.11 -13.84
N ARG A 216 -1.78 1.36 -13.62
CA ARG A 216 -1.25 1.84 -12.33
C ARG A 216 -2.28 1.74 -11.23
N ALA A 217 -3.49 2.24 -11.47
CA ALA A 217 -4.58 2.17 -10.49
C ALA A 217 -4.94 0.72 -10.11
N LYS A 218 -4.94 -0.19 -11.10
CA LYS A 218 -5.11 -1.63 -10.84
C LYS A 218 -3.98 -2.21 -10.01
N SER A 219 -2.73 -1.84 -10.31
CA SER A 219 -1.55 -2.29 -9.56
C SER A 219 -1.49 -1.72 -8.14
N GLU A 220 -1.91 -0.46 -7.93
CA GLU A 220 -2.09 0.14 -6.61
C GLU A 220 -3.13 -0.62 -5.79
N ARG A 221 -4.31 -0.88 -6.36
CA ARG A 221 -5.36 -1.66 -5.68
C ARG A 221 -4.90 -3.09 -5.36
N TYR A 222 -4.20 -3.73 -6.29
CA TYR A 222 -3.63 -5.07 -6.10
C TYR A 222 -2.62 -5.10 -4.95
N ARG A 223 -1.67 -4.16 -4.93
CA ARG A 223 -0.68 -4.03 -3.85
C ARG A 223 -1.33 -3.76 -2.51
N ALA A 224 -2.32 -2.86 -2.45
CA ALA A 224 -3.05 -2.56 -1.22
C ALA A 224 -3.81 -3.78 -0.68
N LEU A 225 -4.49 -4.52 -1.57
CA LEU A 225 -5.28 -5.70 -1.20
C LEU A 225 -4.43 -6.82 -0.57
N PHE A 226 -3.21 -7.04 -1.08
CA PHE A 226 -2.34 -8.14 -0.63
C PHE A 226 -1.12 -7.66 0.19
N ARG A 227 -1.02 -6.36 0.48
CA ARG A 227 0.12 -5.72 1.18
C ARG A 227 1.47 -6.07 0.57
N LEU A 228 1.55 -5.93 -0.76
CA LEU A 228 2.73 -6.27 -1.54
C LEU A 228 3.70 -5.08 -1.64
N PRO A 229 4.99 -5.33 -1.98
CA PRO A 229 5.98 -4.28 -2.19
C PRO A 229 5.56 -3.21 -3.20
N LYS A 230 6.07 -1.99 -3.02
CA LYS A 230 5.71 -0.83 -3.86
C LYS A 230 6.09 -1.00 -5.33
N ASP A 231 7.10 -1.77 -5.65
CA ASP A 231 7.54 -1.99 -7.03
C ASP A 231 6.73 -3.08 -7.76
N GLU A 232 5.84 -3.80 -7.07
CA GLU A 232 5.06 -4.88 -7.67
C GLU A 232 3.99 -4.36 -8.63
N LYS A 233 4.00 -4.87 -9.87
CA LYS A 233 3.04 -4.51 -10.92
C LYS A 233 2.17 -5.71 -11.29
N LEU A 234 0.86 -5.49 -11.34
CA LEU A 234 -0.09 -6.53 -11.74
C LEU A 234 0.05 -6.82 -13.24
N ASP A 235 0.31 -8.09 -13.60
CA ASP A 235 0.31 -8.53 -15.00
C ASP A 235 -1.12 -8.83 -15.48
N GLY A 236 -1.89 -9.56 -14.67
CA GLY A 236 -3.26 -9.92 -15.00
C GLY A 236 -4.02 -10.56 -13.86
N HIS A 237 -5.33 -10.71 -14.06
CA HIS A 237 -6.21 -11.43 -13.14
C HIS A 237 -7.24 -12.25 -13.91
N THR A 238 -7.75 -13.30 -13.27
CA THR A 238 -8.78 -14.17 -13.84
C THR A 238 -9.68 -14.71 -12.74
N ASP A 239 -10.98 -14.84 -13.03
CA ASP A 239 -11.90 -15.52 -12.12
C ASP A 239 -11.56 -17.00 -12.07
N CYS A 240 -11.59 -17.57 -10.87
CA CYS A 240 -11.28 -18.97 -10.65
C CYS A 240 -11.98 -19.50 -9.40
N THR A 241 -11.79 -20.79 -9.13
CA THR A 241 -12.05 -21.36 -7.82
C THR A 241 -10.75 -21.86 -7.20
N LEU A 242 -10.66 -21.82 -5.88
CA LEU A 242 -9.55 -22.38 -5.10
C LEU A 242 -10.09 -23.53 -4.25
N TRP A 243 -9.46 -24.69 -4.29
CA TRP A 243 -9.73 -25.77 -3.35
C TRP A 243 -9.16 -25.42 -1.98
N THR A 244 -10.01 -25.42 -0.96
CA THR A 244 -9.61 -25.19 0.43
C THR A 244 -9.61 -26.51 1.21
N PRO A 245 -8.46 -26.98 1.73
CA PRO A 245 -8.35 -28.31 2.32
C PRO A 245 -9.09 -28.45 3.65
N PHE A 246 -9.22 -27.36 4.41
CA PHE A 246 -9.83 -27.33 5.74
C PHE A 246 -11.36 -27.51 5.74
N ASN A 247 -12.04 -27.04 4.70
CA ASN A 247 -13.49 -27.22 4.52
C ASN A 247 -13.84 -28.18 3.36
N LYS A 248 -12.83 -28.69 2.63
CA LYS A 248 -12.95 -29.63 1.52
C LYS A 248 -13.94 -29.18 0.44
N MET A 249 -13.84 -27.92 0.04
CA MET A 249 -14.69 -27.34 -1.00
C MET A 249 -13.92 -26.36 -1.89
N HIS A 250 -14.48 -26.10 -3.06
CA HIS A 250 -14.02 -25.03 -3.95
C HIS A 250 -14.70 -23.71 -3.57
N ILE A 251 -13.90 -22.69 -3.29
CA ILE A 251 -14.38 -21.33 -3.06
C ILE A 251 -14.22 -20.49 -4.32
N LEU A 252 -15.22 -19.68 -4.64
CA LEU A 252 -15.21 -18.80 -5.79
C LEU A 252 -14.43 -17.52 -5.47
N GLY A 253 -13.54 -17.13 -6.38
CA GLY A 253 -12.70 -15.96 -6.18
C GLY A 253 -12.02 -15.51 -7.46
N GLN A 254 -10.93 -14.75 -7.27
CA GLN A 254 -10.13 -14.21 -8.35
C GLN A 254 -8.66 -14.45 -8.07
N MET A 255 -7.95 -15.01 -9.04
CA MET A 255 -6.50 -15.14 -9.05
C MET A 255 -5.89 -13.90 -9.69
N PHE A 256 -4.83 -13.39 -9.09
CA PHE A 256 -3.99 -12.30 -9.57
C PHE A 256 -2.58 -12.84 -9.79
N VAL A 257 -1.96 -12.45 -10.90
CA VAL A 257 -0.59 -12.83 -11.23
C VAL A 257 0.22 -11.57 -11.51
N SER A 258 1.40 -11.54 -10.91
CA SER A 258 2.39 -10.48 -11.10
C SER A 258 3.79 -11.10 -11.16
N THR A 259 4.81 -10.26 -11.39
CA THR A 259 6.18 -10.72 -11.62
C THR A 259 6.76 -11.56 -10.48
N ASN A 260 6.34 -11.31 -9.24
CA ASN A 260 6.89 -11.98 -8.06
C ASN A 260 5.84 -12.75 -7.25
N TYR A 261 4.55 -12.63 -7.55
CA TYR A 261 3.48 -13.21 -6.73
C TYR A 261 2.34 -13.80 -7.55
N ILE A 262 1.73 -14.85 -6.99
CA ILE A 262 0.41 -15.34 -7.35
C ILE A 262 -0.46 -15.11 -6.12
N CYS A 263 -1.54 -14.34 -6.26
CA CYS A 263 -2.44 -14.05 -5.15
C CYS A 263 -3.86 -14.50 -5.47
N PHE A 264 -4.65 -14.76 -4.44
CA PHE A 264 -6.05 -15.09 -4.56
C PHE A 264 -6.87 -14.42 -3.46
N THR A 265 -8.05 -13.93 -3.82
CA THR A 265 -9.07 -13.52 -2.84
C THR A 265 -10.42 -14.12 -3.22
N SER A 266 -11.18 -14.56 -2.22
CA SER A 266 -12.56 -14.99 -2.38
C SER A 266 -13.47 -13.84 -2.81
N LYS A 267 -14.59 -14.16 -3.49
CA LYS A 267 -15.62 -13.16 -3.81
C LYS A 267 -16.38 -12.70 -2.58
N GLU A 268 -16.62 -13.60 -1.64
CA GLU A 268 -17.13 -13.28 -0.31
C GLU A 268 -15.98 -12.70 0.52
N GLU A 269 -16.23 -11.55 1.17
CA GLU A 269 -15.21 -10.88 1.96
C GLU A 269 -14.75 -11.75 3.14
N ASN A 270 -13.46 -11.71 3.44
CA ASN A 270 -12.82 -12.42 4.56
C ASN A 270 -12.89 -13.97 4.56
N LEU A 271 -13.59 -14.58 3.60
CA LEU A 271 -13.71 -16.04 3.53
C LEU A 271 -12.34 -16.71 3.34
N CYS A 272 -11.55 -16.27 2.36
CA CYS A 272 -10.17 -16.72 2.18
C CYS A 272 -9.36 -15.77 1.30
N SER A 273 -8.14 -15.45 1.75
CA SER A 273 -7.10 -14.85 0.89
C SER A 273 -5.81 -15.65 0.98
N LEU A 274 -5.01 -15.57 -0.08
CA LEU A 274 -3.79 -16.33 -0.25
C LEU A 274 -2.76 -15.52 -1.03
N ILE A 275 -1.51 -15.58 -0.61
CA ILE A 275 -0.36 -14.98 -1.29
C ILE A 275 0.67 -16.09 -1.48
N ILE A 276 1.08 -16.34 -2.71
CA ILE A 276 2.10 -17.32 -3.05
C ILE A 276 3.24 -16.56 -3.73
N PRO A 277 4.32 -16.22 -3.01
CA PRO A 277 5.51 -15.67 -3.63
C PRO A 277 6.10 -16.68 -4.62
N LEU A 278 6.45 -16.24 -5.83
CA LEU A 278 7.00 -17.12 -6.86
C LEU A 278 8.33 -17.76 -6.43
N ARG A 279 9.09 -17.10 -5.54
CA ARG A 279 10.29 -17.69 -4.92
C ARG A 279 10.01 -18.94 -4.07
N GLU A 280 8.76 -19.15 -3.64
CA GLU A 280 8.33 -20.33 -2.88
C GLU A 280 7.81 -21.45 -3.78
N VAL A 281 7.48 -21.16 -5.04
CA VAL A 281 6.90 -22.13 -5.98
C VAL A 281 7.99 -23.07 -6.48
N THR A 282 7.71 -24.37 -6.45
CA THR A 282 8.60 -25.43 -6.96
C THR A 282 8.07 -26.03 -8.25
N ILE A 283 6.75 -26.24 -8.33
CA ILE A 283 6.11 -26.96 -9.42
C ILE A 283 4.79 -26.26 -9.79
N VAL A 284 4.55 -26.13 -11.10
CA VAL A 284 3.28 -25.65 -11.67
C VAL A 284 2.82 -26.66 -12.71
N GLU A 285 1.71 -27.33 -12.43
CA GLU A 285 1.22 -28.47 -13.21
C GLU A 285 -0.21 -28.27 -13.69
N LYS A 286 -0.45 -28.72 -14.92
CA LYS A 286 -1.80 -28.85 -15.48
C LYS A 286 -2.35 -30.20 -15.03
N ALA A 287 -3.52 -30.19 -14.40
CA ALA A 287 -4.24 -31.43 -14.14
C ALA A 287 -5.28 -31.71 -15.25
N ASP A 288 -5.69 -32.97 -15.37
CA ASP A 288 -6.68 -33.38 -16.36
C ASP A 288 -8.03 -32.71 -16.07
N SER A 289 -8.61 -32.14 -17.12
CA SER A 289 -9.92 -31.49 -17.01
C SER A 289 -11.03 -32.54 -16.96
N SER A 290 -12.01 -32.33 -16.08
CA SER A 290 -13.24 -33.14 -16.03
C SER A 290 -14.47 -32.24 -16.10
N SER A 291 -15.66 -32.84 -16.27
CA SER A 291 -16.92 -32.10 -16.24
C SER A 291 -17.21 -31.43 -14.89
N VAL A 292 -16.61 -31.93 -13.81
CA VAL A 292 -16.77 -31.44 -12.43
C VAL A 292 -15.66 -30.44 -12.04
N LEU A 293 -14.50 -30.55 -12.69
CA LEU A 293 -13.28 -29.78 -12.40
C LEU A 293 -12.66 -29.34 -13.73
N PRO A 294 -13.18 -28.26 -14.37
CA PRO A 294 -12.68 -27.82 -15.66
C PRO A 294 -11.41 -26.98 -15.50
N SER A 295 -10.44 -27.22 -16.38
CA SER A 295 -9.17 -26.48 -16.47
C SER A 295 -8.39 -26.33 -15.15
N PRO A 296 -8.10 -27.42 -14.41
CA PRO A 296 -7.39 -27.31 -13.13
C PRO A 296 -5.90 -27.00 -13.30
N LEU A 297 -5.37 -26.24 -12.34
CA LEU A 297 -3.98 -25.82 -12.20
C LEU A 297 -3.51 -26.11 -10.77
N SER A 298 -2.45 -26.89 -10.64
CA SER A 298 -1.81 -27.20 -9.36
C SER A 298 -0.53 -26.38 -9.21
N ILE A 299 -0.35 -25.75 -8.06
CA ILE A 299 0.86 -25.01 -7.69
C ILE A 299 1.39 -25.61 -6.38
N SER A 300 2.61 -26.13 -6.41
CA SER A 300 3.27 -26.66 -5.21
C SER A 300 4.43 -25.76 -4.77
N THR A 301 4.66 -25.70 -3.46
CA THR A 301 5.66 -24.83 -2.83
C THR A 301 6.73 -25.61 -2.07
N LYS A 302 7.83 -24.92 -1.71
CA LYS A 302 8.96 -25.48 -0.96
C LYS A 302 8.55 -26.09 0.39
N ASN A 303 7.57 -25.49 1.06
CA ASN A 303 7.00 -26.00 2.32
C ASN A 303 5.98 -27.14 2.12
N ARG A 304 5.94 -27.78 0.95
CA ARG A 304 5.07 -28.93 0.62
C ARG A 304 3.57 -28.62 0.68
N MET A 305 3.19 -27.35 0.57
CA MET A 305 1.79 -26.99 0.32
C MET A 305 1.48 -27.12 -1.17
N THR A 306 0.26 -27.54 -1.47
CA THR A 306 -0.25 -27.64 -2.84
C THR A 306 -1.58 -26.90 -2.94
N PHE A 307 -1.67 -25.97 -3.89
CA PHE A 307 -2.83 -25.13 -4.16
C PHE A 307 -3.46 -25.57 -5.47
N LEU A 308 -4.74 -25.92 -5.43
CA LEU A 308 -5.48 -26.39 -6.61
C LEU A 308 -6.49 -25.32 -7.03
N PHE A 309 -6.23 -24.70 -8.17
CA PHE A 309 -7.13 -23.78 -8.83
C PHE A 309 -7.92 -24.47 -9.94
N ALA A 310 -9.15 -24.03 -10.19
CA ALA A 310 -9.98 -24.53 -11.29
C ALA A 310 -10.87 -23.43 -11.89
N ASN A 311 -11.63 -23.76 -12.93
CA ASN A 311 -12.48 -22.83 -13.69
C ASN A 311 -11.68 -21.70 -14.37
N LEU A 312 -10.44 -21.98 -14.78
CA LEU A 312 -9.56 -21.01 -15.43
C LEU A 312 -9.87 -20.88 -16.93
N LYS A 313 -10.24 -19.68 -17.38
CA LYS A 313 -10.65 -19.40 -18.78
C LYS A 313 -9.54 -19.65 -19.82
N ASP A 314 -8.30 -19.31 -19.50
CA ASP A 314 -7.14 -19.47 -20.40
C ASP A 314 -5.95 -20.09 -19.63
N ARG A 315 -6.16 -21.33 -19.17
CA ARG A 315 -5.20 -22.05 -18.32
C ARG A 315 -3.83 -22.19 -18.97
N ASP A 316 -3.78 -22.48 -20.27
CA ASP A 316 -2.50 -22.76 -20.94
C ASP A 316 -1.65 -21.49 -21.07
N PHE A 317 -2.26 -20.35 -21.40
CA PHE A 317 -1.57 -19.06 -21.37
C PHE A 317 -1.10 -18.72 -19.96
N LEU A 318 -1.95 -18.91 -18.95
CA LEU A 318 -1.62 -18.62 -17.56
C LEU A 318 -0.44 -19.45 -17.06
N VAL A 319 -0.42 -20.77 -17.34
CA VAL A 319 0.69 -21.65 -16.99
C VAL A 319 1.98 -21.18 -17.65
N GLN A 320 1.94 -20.87 -18.95
CA GLN A 320 3.12 -20.36 -19.65
C GLN A 320 3.62 -19.06 -19.02
N ARG A 321 2.72 -18.12 -18.70
CA ARG A 321 3.08 -16.85 -18.05
C ARG A 321 3.73 -17.05 -16.69
N ILE A 322 3.16 -17.91 -15.84
CA ILE A 322 3.74 -18.23 -14.54
C ILE A 322 5.11 -18.89 -14.71
N SER A 323 5.26 -19.82 -15.67
CA SER A 323 6.55 -20.43 -15.99
C SER A 323 7.60 -19.40 -16.44
N ASP A 324 7.22 -18.43 -17.28
CA ASP A 324 8.11 -17.35 -17.73
C ASP A 324 8.59 -16.51 -16.53
N PHE A 325 7.71 -16.18 -15.59
CA PHE A 325 8.09 -15.46 -14.37
C PHE A 325 8.99 -16.29 -13.46
N LEU A 326 8.68 -17.59 -13.25
CA LEU A 326 9.53 -18.47 -12.44
C LEU A 326 10.96 -18.56 -12.97
N GLN A 327 11.14 -18.61 -14.28
CA GLN A 327 12.46 -18.58 -14.90
C GLN A 327 13.21 -17.28 -14.56
N GLN A 328 12.54 -16.12 -14.66
CA GLN A 328 13.13 -14.83 -14.32
C GLN A 328 13.49 -14.73 -12.83
N THR A 329 12.59 -15.15 -11.93
CA THR A 329 12.84 -15.17 -10.48
C THR A 329 14.01 -16.06 -10.12
N THR A 330 14.10 -17.25 -10.71
CA THR A 330 15.22 -18.18 -10.48
C THR A 330 16.54 -17.55 -10.90
N SER A 331 16.60 -16.93 -12.08
CA SER A 331 17.81 -16.25 -12.56
C SER A 331 18.27 -15.11 -11.64
N LYS A 332 17.34 -14.31 -11.11
CA LYS A 332 17.67 -13.23 -10.15
C LYS A 332 18.28 -13.78 -8.86
N ILE A 333 17.66 -14.80 -8.27
CA ILE A 333 18.14 -15.43 -7.04
C ILE A 333 19.56 -16.02 -7.23
N TYR A 334 19.84 -16.64 -8.38
CA TYR A 334 21.18 -17.14 -8.68
C TYR A 334 22.22 -16.03 -8.81
N LEU A 335 21.87 -14.90 -9.45
CA LEU A 335 22.75 -13.74 -9.57
C LEU A 335 23.05 -13.11 -8.21
N GLU A 336 22.04 -12.90 -7.37
CA GLU A 336 22.19 -12.38 -6.01
C GLU A 336 23.09 -13.28 -5.16
N ARG A 337 22.87 -14.61 -5.21
CA ARG A 337 23.70 -15.57 -4.47
C ARG A 337 25.16 -15.59 -4.93
N ASN A 338 25.44 -15.33 -6.20
CA ASN A 338 26.81 -15.22 -6.70
C ASN A 338 27.49 -13.90 -6.30
N ILE A 339 26.74 -12.81 -6.17
CA ILE A 339 27.26 -11.51 -5.71
C ILE A 339 27.53 -11.55 -4.20
N SER A 340 26.61 -12.10 -3.40
CA SER A 340 26.83 -12.30 -1.96
C SER A 340 27.89 -13.37 -1.68
N GLY A 341 28.01 -14.39 -2.54
CA GLY A 341 29.00 -15.46 -2.44
C GLY A 341 30.44 -15.05 -2.79
N SER A 342 30.66 -13.92 -3.47
CA SER A 342 32.03 -13.45 -3.76
C SER A 342 32.72 -12.78 -2.56
N TYR A 343 31.97 -12.46 -1.50
CA TYR A 343 32.51 -11.87 -0.28
C TYR A 343 32.70 -12.88 0.86
N ILE A 344 32.28 -14.14 0.67
CA ILE A 344 32.51 -15.22 1.65
C ILE A 344 32.96 -16.46 0.89
N SER A 345 34.28 -16.57 0.68
CA SER A 345 34.93 -17.76 0.17
C SER A 345 36.04 -18.20 1.13
N SER A 346 35.67 -19.01 2.11
CA SER A 346 36.41 -20.24 2.49
C SER A 346 35.69 -20.93 3.65
N ASP A 347 35.42 -22.22 3.44
CA ASP A 347 35.05 -23.24 4.43
C ASP A 347 33.60 -23.26 4.94
N ASP A 348 32.76 -24.06 4.30
CA ASP A 348 32.21 -25.26 4.94
C ASP A 348 31.33 -26.05 3.95
N GLU A 349 31.89 -27.12 3.40
CA GLU A 349 31.11 -28.26 2.94
C GLU A 349 30.92 -29.26 4.09
N VAL A 350 29.77 -29.95 4.06
CA VAL A 350 29.44 -31.22 4.72
C VAL A 350 28.88 -31.17 6.17
N PHE A 351 27.55 -31.30 6.32
CA PHE A 351 26.89 -32.56 6.71
C PHE A 351 25.40 -32.38 7.05
N THR A 352 24.55 -33.02 6.25
CA THR A 352 23.26 -33.58 6.68
C THR A 352 23.49 -34.86 7.48
N ARG A 353 22.97 -35.00 8.71
CA ARG A 353 22.44 -36.28 9.26
C ARG A 353 21.74 -36.13 10.62
N SER A 354 20.72 -36.96 10.78
CA SER A 354 19.76 -37.05 11.90
C SER A 354 20.27 -37.73 13.19
N SER A 355 19.58 -37.41 14.28
CA SER A 355 19.07 -38.27 15.40
C SER A 355 19.97 -38.78 16.56
N SER A 356 19.50 -38.44 17.78
CA SER A 356 19.29 -39.26 19.02
C SER A 356 20.43 -39.67 20.01
N LEU A 357 20.23 -39.21 21.26
CA LEU A 357 20.27 -39.88 22.60
C LEU A 357 21.56 -40.50 23.24
N ILE A 358 21.69 -40.26 24.58
CA ILE A 358 22.24 -41.08 25.71
C ILE A 358 23.62 -40.74 26.37
N SER A 359 23.54 -40.21 27.61
CA SER A 359 24.20 -40.57 28.92
C SER A 359 25.67 -40.30 29.33
N ALA A 360 25.80 -39.51 30.42
CA ALA A 360 26.56 -39.61 31.71
C ALA A 360 28.11 -39.86 31.74
N SER A 361 28.98 -38.93 32.21
CA SER A 361 29.40 -38.54 33.60
C SER A 361 30.84 -39.07 33.94
N PRO A 362 31.57 -38.66 35.02
CA PRO A 362 31.67 -37.39 35.78
C PRO A 362 33.13 -36.94 36.14
N HIS A 363 33.32 -35.66 36.56
CA HIS A 363 34.07 -35.18 37.76
C HIS A 363 34.97 -33.92 37.62
N LYS A 364 34.69 -32.98 38.56
CA LYS A 364 35.53 -31.96 39.25
C LYS A 364 36.01 -30.75 38.40
N SER A 365 35.96 -29.49 38.87
CA SER A 365 35.94 -28.95 40.23
C SER A 365 35.33 -27.54 40.31
N LEU A 366 34.84 -27.22 41.51
CA LEU A 366 34.24 -25.98 41.98
C LEU A 366 35.20 -24.76 41.89
N SER A 367 34.76 -23.67 41.25
CA SER A 367 35.20 -22.31 41.58
C SER A 367 34.06 -21.33 41.30
N SER A 368 33.92 -20.38 42.21
CA SER A 368 32.80 -19.48 42.47
C SER A 368 32.41 -18.52 41.34
N GLU A 369 31.13 -18.16 41.39
CA GLU A 369 30.36 -17.23 40.56
C GLU A 369 31.07 -15.91 40.22
N SER A 370 31.05 -15.58 38.93
CA SER A 370 30.92 -14.20 38.43
C SER A 370 30.00 -14.25 37.22
N GLU A 371 28.91 -13.48 37.25
CA GLU A 371 27.90 -13.35 36.21
C GLU A 371 28.54 -13.15 34.83
N GLY A 372 28.47 -14.19 33.99
CA GLY A 372 29.11 -14.23 32.67
C GLY A 372 28.15 -13.84 31.55
N GLU A 373 28.48 -12.70 30.93
CA GLU A 373 28.30 -12.32 29.52
C GLU A 373 27.34 -13.16 28.67
N ARG A 374 26.21 -12.54 28.30
CA ARG A 374 25.32 -13.03 27.26
C ARG A 374 26.03 -12.90 25.90
N GLN A 375 26.18 -14.04 25.22
CA GLN A 375 26.92 -14.25 23.97
C GLN A 375 26.73 -13.13 22.92
N PHE A 376 27.81 -12.40 22.66
CA PHE A 376 28.10 -11.82 21.35
C PHE A 376 29.06 -12.76 20.61
N ASN A 377 28.80 -13.05 19.34
CA ASN A 377 29.86 -13.49 18.45
C ASN A 377 30.68 -12.24 18.08
N LEU A 378 31.84 -12.07 18.71
CA LEU A 378 32.85 -11.06 18.38
C LEU A 378 33.70 -11.44 17.15
N ASN A 379 33.30 -12.47 16.40
CA ASN A 379 34.13 -13.10 15.36
C ASN A 379 33.73 -12.74 13.92
N ASP A 380 32.87 -11.75 13.71
CA ASP A 380 32.54 -11.26 12.36
C ASP A 380 32.88 -9.78 12.26
N ASN A 381 33.52 -9.35 11.17
CA ASN A 381 33.96 -7.95 10.95
C ASN A 381 32.78 -6.97 10.74
N GLY A 382 31.54 -7.37 11.02
CA GLY A 382 30.32 -6.59 10.87
C GLY A 382 29.98 -5.72 12.09
N ILE A 383 29.12 -4.72 11.90
CA ILE A 383 28.63 -3.86 12.98
C ILE A 383 27.78 -4.72 13.94
N PRO A 384 28.01 -4.68 15.27
CA PRO A 384 27.25 -5.50 16.22
C PRO A 384 25.78 -5.06 16.28
N THR A 385 24.89 -5.85 15.67
CA THR A 385 23.44 -5.68 15.66
C THR A 385 22.75 -6.65 16.63
N ALA A 386 21.56 -6.29 17.12
CA ALA A 386 20.79 -7.16 18.01
C ALA A 386 20.16 -8.33 17.23
N THR A 387 20.66 -9.55 17.48
CA THR A 387 20.27 -10.78 16.76
C THR A 387 19.03 -11.48 17.34
N GLN A 388 18.54 -11.03 18.49
CA GLN A 388 17.30 -11.51 19.13
C GLN A 388 16.43 -10.31 19.53
N ALA A 389 15.12 -10.55 19.67
CA ALA A 389 14.18 -9.56 20.16
C ALA A 389 14.56 -9.11 21.58
N LEU A 390 14.45 -7.81 21.89
CA LEU A 390 14.95 -7.29 23.17
C LEU A 390 14.22 -7.94 24.36
N MET A 391 12.92 -8.27 24.24
CA MET A 391 12.18 -8.94 25.32
C MET A 391 12.74 -10.29 25.73
N THR A 392 13.28 -11.08 24.78
CA THR A 392 13.84 -12.40 25.11
C THR A 392 15.11 -12.27 25.95
N MET A 393 15.83 -11.15 25.82
CA MET A 393 17.00 -10.84 26.63
C MET A 393 16.62 -10.38 28.04
N TYR A 394 15.57 -9.57 28.21
CA TYR A 394 15.28 -8.94 29.52
C TYR A 394 14.29 -9.69 30.42
N ARG A 395 13.76 -10.85 30.00
CA ARG A 395 12.85 -11.66 30.81
C ARG A 395 13.57 -12.24 32.04
N ARG A 396 13.31 -11.71 33.25
CA ARG A 396 13.69 -12.37 34.51
C ARG A 396 12.81 -13.61 34.69
N ARG A 397 13.38 -14.82 34.54
CA ARG A 397 12.70 -16.06 34.94
C ARG A 397 12.70 -16.11 36.47
N SER A 398 11.55 -15.91 37.12
CA SER A 398 11.39 -16.36 38.51
C SER A 398 11.16 -17.88 38.51
N PRO A 399 11.68 -18.65 39.49
CA PRO A 399 11.53 -20.10 39.50
C PRO A 399 10.09 -20.53 39.88
N GLU A 400 9.58 -21.53 39.14
CA GLU A 400 8.79 -22.68 39.62
C GLU A 400 7.53 -22.46 40.50
N GLU A 401 6.67 -21.49 40.18
CA GLU A 401 5.26 -21.53 40.62
C GLU A 401 4.30 -21.59 39.42
N PHE A 402 3.21 -22.36 39.56
CA PHE A 402 2.14 -22.43 38.56
C PHE A 402 1.54 -21.03 38.38
N ASN A 403 1.86 -20.38 37.26
CA ASN A 403 1.32 -19.07 36.92
C ASN A 403 0.17 -19.25 35.89
N PRO A 404 -1.10 -19.01 36.27
CA PRO A 404 -2.24 -19.10 35.36
C PRO A 404 -2.08 -18.28 34.07
N LYS A 405 -1.30 -17.19 34.11
CA LYS A 405 -0.99 -16.37 32.92
C LYS A 405 -0.06 -17.09 31.95
N LEU A 406 0.93 -17.83 32.44
CA LEU A 406 1.78 -18.69 31.60
C LEU A 406 0.96 -19.82 30.96
N ALA A 407 -0.02 -20.37 31.67
CA ALA A 407 -0.94 -21.36 31.10
C ALA A 407 -1.79 -20.75 29.96
N LYS A 408 -2.28 -19.51 30.11
CA LYS A 408 -3.00 -18.81 29.04
C LYS A 408 -2.12 -18.55 27.82
N GLU A 409 -0.88 -18.09 27.99
CA GLU A 409 0.07 -17.94 26.89
C GLU A 409 0.32 -19.27 26.17
N PHE A 410 0.52 -20.36 26.91
CA PHE A 410 0.65 -21.70 26.31
C PHE A 410 -0.59 -22.10 25.50
N LEU A 411 -1.80 -21.84 26.00
CA LEU A 411 -3.04 -22.12 25.27
C LEU A 411 -3.14 -21.32 23.97
N LYS A 412 -2.73 -20.05 23.97
CA LYS A 412 -2.65 -19.24 22.75
C LYS A 412 -1.67 -19.87 21.75
N GLU A 413 -0.47 -20.29 22.18
CA GLU A 413 0.50 -20.95 21.30
C GLU A 413 -0.06 -22.24 20.69
N GLN A 414 -0.76 -23.06 21.47
CA GLN A 414 -1.40 -24.28 20.97
C GLN A 414 -2.49 -23.97 19.95
N ALA A 415 -3.31 -22.95 20.18
CA ALA A 415 -4.34 -22.52 19.25
C ALA A 415 -3.74 -22.11 17.89
N TRP A 416 -2.63 -21.36 17.90
CA TRP A 416 -1.90 -21.02 16.67
C TRP A 416 -1.25 -22.22 15.98
N LYS A 417 -0.67 -23.17 16.74
CA LYS A 417 -0.12 -24.42 16.16
C LYS A 417 -1.19 -25.25 15.48
N ILE A 418 -2.38 -25.36 16.08
CA ILE A 418 -3.54 -26.04 15.47
C ILE A 418 -3.94 -25.30 14.19
N HIS A 419 -4.03 -23.97 14.25
CA HIS A 419 -4.34 -23.16 13.07
C HIS A 419 -3.34 -23.39 11.93
N PHE A 420 -2.04 -23.41 12.22
CA PHE A 420 -1.02 -23.66 11.21
C PHE A 420 -1.09 -25.07 10.60
N ALA A 421 -1.45 -26.08 11.40
CA ALA A 421 -1.64 -27.42 10.89
C ALA A 421 -2.81 -27.52 9.89
N GLU A 422 -3.84 -26.70 10.07
CA GLU A 422 -5.06 -26.72 9.25
C GLU A 422 -5.02 -25.76 8.06
N TYR A 423 -4.49 -24.55 8.26
CA TYR A 423 -4.47 -23.45 7.28
C TYR A 423 -3.08 -23.19 6.67
N GLY A 424 -2.07 -23.99 7.05
CA GLY A 424 -0.68 -23.79 6.64
C GLY A 424 0.06 -22.75 7.48
N GLN A 425 1.37 -22.61 7.25
CA GLN A 425 2.23 -21.68 7.98
C GLN A 425 3.05 -20.81 7.02
N GLY A 426 3.36 -19.59 7.47
CA GLY A 426 4.24 -18.67 6.76
C GLY A 426 3.53 -17.91 5.64
N VAL A 427 4.31 -17.44 4.67
CA VAL A 427 3.84 -16.53 3.61
C VAL A 427 2.69 -17.09 2.76
N CYS A 428 2.62 -18.41 2.60
CA CYS A 428 1.61 -19.13 1.82
C CYS A 428 0.41 -19.65 2.66
N MET A 429 0.29 -19.23 3.92
CA MET A 429 -0.85 -19.60 4.77
C MET A 429 -2.17 -19.08 4.20
N TYR A 430 -3.23 -19.90 4.26
CA TYR A 430 -4.60 -19.46 3.97
C TYR A 430 -5.06 -18.50 5.07
N ARG A 431 -5.33 -17.24 4.72
CA ARG A 431 -5.84 -16.24 5.66
C ARG A 431 -7.36 -16.23 5.60
N THR A 432 -8.00 -16.45 6.74
CA THR A 432 -9.47 -16.58 6.85
C THR A 432 -9.97 -15.81 8.07
N GLU A 433 -11.29 -15.75 8.26
CA GLU A 433 -11.89 -15.25 9.49
C GLU A 433 -11.35 -15.94 10.76
N LYS A 434 -10.95 -17.22 10.68
CA LYS A 434 -10.33 -17.91 11.82
C LYS A 434 -8.96 -17.35 12.20
N THR A 435 -8.21 -16.85 11.21
CA THR A 435 -6.95 -16.13 11.47
C THR A 435 -7.24 -14.85 12.24
N ARG A 436 -8.25 -14.08 11.81
CA ARG A 436 -8.72 -12.87 12.50
C ARG A 436 -9.17 -13.18 13.94
N ASP A 437 -10.00 -14.20 14.12
CA ASP A 437 -10.51 -14.61 15.44
C ASP A 437 -9.39 -14.94 16.44
N LEU A 438 -8.26 -15.48 15.96
CA LEU A 438 -7.09 -15.75 16.80
C LEU A 438 -6.33 -14.48 17.18
N VAL A 439 -6.18 -13.54 16.24
CA VAL A 439 -5.58 -12.23 16.54
C VAL A 439 -6.41 -11.48 17.58
N LEU A 440 -7.74 -11.48 17.45
CA LEU A 440 -8.66 -10.86 18.42
C LEU A 440 -8.65 -11.53 19.81
N LYS A 441 -8.13 -12.75 19.92
CA LYS A 441 -7.89 -13.46 21.20
C LYS A 441 -6.46 -13.24 21.73
N GLY A 442 -5.65 -12.45 21.03
CA GLY A 442 -4.28 -12.11 21.36
C GLY A 442 -3.27 -13.05 20.73
N ILE A 443 -2.18 -12.47 20.22
CA ILE A 443 -1.03 -13.22 19.71
C ILE A 443 -0.11 -13.59 20.88
N PRO A 444 0.39 -14.85 20.96
CA PRO A 444 1.42 -15.24 21.93
C PRO A 444 2.64 -14.34 21.86
N GLU A 445 3.22 -13.97 23.00
CA GLU A 445 4.39 -13.08 23.05
C GLU A 445 5.55 -13.57 22.16
N SER A 446 5.76 -14.90 22.13
CA SER A 446 6.82 -15.57 21.38
C SER A 446 6.65 -15.52 19.85
N MET A 447 5.45 -15.23 19.36
CA MET A 447 5.08 -15.31 17.95
C MET A 447 4.80 -13.93 17.31
N ARG A 448 4.78 -12.85 18.10
CA ARG A 448 4.43 -11.50 17.61
C ARG A 448 5.32 -11.03 16.47
N GLY A 449 6.65 -11.06 16.63
CA GLY A 449 7.58 -10.60 15.60
C GLY A 449 7.34 -11.29 14.25
N GLU A 450 7.25 -12.63 14.25
CA GLU A 450 7.00 -13.43 13.04
C GLU A 450 5.64 -13.11 12.41
N LEU A 451 4.57 -13.04 13.22
CA LEU A 451 3.23 -12.79 12.73
C LEU A 451 3.02 -11.35 12.27
N TRP A 452 3.65 -10.36 12.92
CA TRP A 452 3.65 -8.97 12.46
C TRP A 452 4.35 -8.84 11.12
N LEU A 453 5.50 -9.50 10.93
CA LEU A 453 6.21 -9.53 9.64
C LEU A 453 5.34 -10.17 8.54
N LEU A 454 4.64 -11.25 8.88
CA LEU A 454 3.74 -11.96 7.98
C LEU A 454 2.54 -11.09 7.58
N PHE A 455 1.82 -10.51 8.55
CA PHE A 455 0.60 -9.77 8.28
C PHE A 455 0.84 -8.40 7.65
N SER A 456 1.91 -7.70 8.02
CA SER A 456 2.33 -6.46 7.37
C SER A 456 2.83 -6.67 5.93
N GLY A 457 3.23 -7.89 5.59
CA GLY A 457 3.91 -8.22 4.34
C GLY A 457 5.39 -7.81 4.33
N ALA A 458 5.95 -7.32 5.45
CA ALA A 458 7.36 -6.93 5.58
C ALA A 458 8.30 -8.12 5.34
N ILE A 459 7.87 -9.34 5.70
CA ILE A 459 8.61 -10.58 5.45
C ILE A 459 8.98 -10.76 3.97
N ASN A 460 8.16 -10.24 3.06
CA ASN A 460 8.39 -10.37 1.62
C ASN A 460 9.45 -9.39 1.12
N GLU A 461 9.45 -8.14 1.60
CA GLU A 461 10.47 -7.16 1.22
C GLU A 461 11.83 -7.55 1.80
N MET A 462 11.86 -7.97 3.07
CA MET A 462 13.09 -8.45 3.71
C MET A 462 13.71 -9.62 2.93
N ALA A 463 12.90 -10.59 2.52
CA ALA A 463 13.38 -11.77 1.79
C ALA A 463 13.94 -11.46 0.40
N THR A 464 13.58 -10.33 -0.21
CA THR A 464 14.08 -9.91 -1.53
C THR A 464 15.20 -8.87 -1.46
N HIS A 465 15.65 -8.51 -0.27
CA HIS A 465 16.69 -7.50 -0.05
C HIS A 465 17.74 -7.98 0.97
N PRO A 466 18.42 -9.12 0.74
CA PRO A 466 19.43 -9.64 1.66
C PRO A 466 20.59 -8.65 1.82
N GLY A 467 21.01 -8.39 3.06
CA GLY A 467 22.11 -7.47 3.39
C GLY A 467 21.78 -5.98 3.27
N TYR A 468 20.55 -5.63 2.89
CA TYR A 468 20.16 -4.24 2.65
C TYR A 468 20.16 -3.39 3.93
N TYR A 469 19.67 -3.93 5.05
CA TYR A 469 19.67 -3.21 6.32
C TYR A 469 21.09 -2.93 6.81
N GLU A 470 21.97 -3.93 6.75
CA GLU A 470 23.38 -3.78 7.16
C GLU A 470 24.10 -2.70 6.34
N ASP A 471 23.95 -2.72 5.02
CA ASP A 471 24.50 -1.70 4.11
C ASP A 471 23.95 -0.29 4.42
N LEU A 472 22.65 -0.17 4.76
CA LEU A 472 22.08 1.11 5.17
C LEU A 472 22.63 1.59 6.52
N VAL A 473 22.80 0.70 7.50
CA VAL A 473 23.39 1.05 8.79
C VAL A 473 24.81 1.56 8.58
N GLU A 474 25.64 0.84 7.82
CA GLU A 474 27.01 1.26 7.52
C GLU A 474 27.05 2.64 6.84
N LYS A 475 26.18 2.85 5.84
CA LYS A 475 26.12 4.12 5.11
C LYS A 475 25.54 5.27 5.91
N SER A 476 24.68 5.02 6.88
CA SER A 476 23.94 6.07 7.60
C SER A 476 24.60 6.44 8.93
N MET A 477 25.28 5.51 9.59
CA MET A 477 25.94 5.75 10.86
C MET A 477 27.03 6.83 10.75
N GLY A 478 27.03 7.75 11.72
CA GLY A 478 27.97 8.88 11.77
C GLY A 478 27.62 10.06 10.84
N LYS A 479 26.56 9.96 10.03
CA LYS A 479 26.03 11.12 9.29
C LYS A 479 25.22 12.02 10.22
N TYR A 480 25.33 13.32 10.00
CA TYR A 480 24.63 14.33 10.79
C TYR A 480 23.69 15.14 9.89
N ASN A 481 22.40 15.11 10.24
CA ASN A 481 21.32 15.87 9.63
C ASN A 481 20.20 16.11 10.66
N LEU A 482 19.19 16.90 10.27
CA LEU A 482 18.07 17.23 11.15
C LEU A 482 17.39 15.98 11.73
N ALA A 483 17.14 14.95 10.92
CA ALA A 483 16.51 13.72 11.39
C ALA A 483 17.36 13.02 12.47
N THR A 484 18.69 12.94 12.30
CA THR A 484 19.56 12.33 13.30
C THR A 484 19.61 13.13 14.61
N GLU A 485 19.54 14.47 14.56
CA GLU A 485 19.46 15.30 15.77
C GLU A 485 18.17 15.04 16.55
N GLU A 486 17.05 14.97 15.83
CA GLU A 486 15.73 14.70 16.41
C GLU A 486 15.64 13.30 16.98
N ILE A 487 16.23 12.30 16.30
CA ILE A 487 16.35 10.94 16.81
C ILE A 487 17.10 10.96 18.14
N GLU A 488 18.30 11.53 18.23
CA GLU A 488 19.10 11.54 19.47
C GLU A 488 18.36 12.16 20.67
N ARG A 489 17.61 13.25 20.42
CA ARG A 489 16.76 13.89 21.44
C ARG A 489 15.65 12.96 21.95
N ASP A 490 15.17 12.06 21.09
CA ASP A 490 14.00 11.24 21.35
C ASP A 490 14.34 9.85 21.92
N LEU A 491 15.55 9.34 21.69
CA LEU A 491 15.96 8.00 22.12
C LEU A 491 15.68 7.74 23.60
N HIS A 492 16.10 8.66 24.48
CA HIS A 492 16.01 8.47 25.94
C HIS A 492 14.60 8.67 26.51
N ARG A 493 13.67 9.23 25.73
CA ARG A 493 12.24 9.37 26.10
C ARG A 493 11.35 8.29 25.50
N SER A 494 11.93 7.28 24.84
CA SER A 494 11.19 6.21 24.15
C SER A 494 11.00 4.99 25.05
N LEU A 495 9.80 4.80 25.61
CA LEU A 495 9.50 3.77 26.62
C LEU A 495 10.51 3.76 27.79
N PRO A 496 10.73 4.90 28.48
CA PRO A 496 11.79 5.05 29.48
C PRO A 496 11.66 4.08 30.66
N GLU A 497 10.45 3.62 30.94
CA GLU A 497 10.13 2.70 32.03
C GLU A 497 10.52 1.24 31.69
N HIS A 498 10.69 0.90 30.41
CA HIS A 498 10.97 -0.48 30.00
C HIS A 498 12.47 -0.83 30.14
N PRO A 499 12.84 -1.92 30.82
CA PRO A 499 14.25 -2.27 31.09
C PRO A 499 15.14 -2.36 29.84
N ALA A 500 14.56 -2.74 28.69
CA ALA A 500 15.27 -2.82 27.42
C ALA A 500 15.85 -1.48 26.94
N PHE A 501 15.24 -0.35 27.30
CA PHE A 501 15.67 1.00 26.87
C PHE A 501 16.36 1.79 27.98
N GLN A 502 16.63 1.16 29.13
CA GLN A 502 17.42 1.73 30.22
C GLN A 502 18.92 1.41 30.10
N ASN A 503 19.34 0.80 28.99
CA ASN A 503 20.71 0.40 28.72
C ASN A 503 21.14 0.79 27.29
N GLU A 504 22.45 0.87 27.08
CA GLU A 504 23.04 1.32 25.81
C GLU A 504 22.68 0.39 24.63
N MET A 505 22.46 -0.90 24.88
CA MET A 505 22.16 -1.86 23.81
C MET A 505 20.83 -1.55 23.13
N GLY A 506 19.74 -1.39 23.90
CA GLY A 506 18.44 -1.09 23.33
C GLY A 506 18.38 0.29 22.69
N ILE A 507 19.03 1.28 23.32
CA ILE A 507 19.14 2.65 22.77
C ILE A 507 19.94 2.65 21.45
N ALA A 508 21.05 1.91 21.37
CA ALA A 508 21.84 1.79 20.15
C ALA A 508 21.09 1.07 19.02
N ALA A 509 20.31 0.02 19.34
CA ALA A 509 19.46 -0.64 18.34
C ALA A 509 18.37 0.31 17.81
N LEU A 510 17.69 1.05 18.69
CA LEU A 510 16.70 2.05 18.32
C LEU A 510 17.29 3.14 17.43
N ARG A 511 18.47 3.65 17.78
CA ARG A 511 19.24 4.63 17.00
C ARG A 511 19.52 4.11 15.58
N ARG A 512 20.04 2.89 15.46
CA ARG A 512 20.40 2.30 14.15
C ARG A 512 19.18 2.13 13.26
N VAL A 513 18.09 1.58 13.77
CA VAL A 513 16.86 1.35 12.98
C VAL A 513 16.27 2.67 12.47
N LEU A 514 16.09 3.65 13.37
CA LEU A 514 15.52 4.96 12.99
C LEU A 514 16.42 5.71 12.01
N THR A 515 17.74 5.69 12.23
CA THR A 515 18.72 6.37 11.37
C THR A 515 18.79 5.72 9.99
N ALA A 516 18.81 4.38 9.93
CA ALA A 516 18.80 3.63 8.67
C ALA A 516 17.51 3.91 7.88
N TYR A 517 16.36 3.98 8.55
CA TYR A 517 15.09 4.32 7.91
C TYR A 517 15.06 5.76 7.36
N ALA A 518 15.45 6.74 8.18
CA ALA A 518 15.51 8.14 7.76
C ALA A 518 16.47 8.35 6.58
N PHE A 519 17.56 7.57 6.52
CA PHE A 519 18.48 7.55 5.40
C PHE A 519 17.89 6.90 4.14
N ARG A 520 17.14 5.80 4.31
CA ARG A 520 16.47 5.09 3.22
C ARG A 520 15.46 5.97 2.49
N ASN A 521 14.65 6.71 3.26
CA ASN A 521 13.57 7.51 2.71
C ASN A 521 13.62 8.94 3.25
N PRO A 522 14.47 9.82 2.68
CA PRO A 522 14.63 11.20 3.15
C PRO A 522 13.36 12.06 3.00
N ASN A 523 12.43 11.69 2.12
CA ASN A 523 11.16 12.39 1.94
C ASN A 523 10.26 12.25 3.18
N ILE A 524 10.33 11.10 3.85
CA ILE A 524 9.68 10.87 5.15
C ILE A 524 10.61 11.34 6.27
N GLY A 525 11.88 10.92 6.23
CA GLY A 525 12.88 11.24 7.24
C GLY A 525 12.55 10.61 8.60
N TYR A 526 12.51 11.45 9.63
CA TYR A 526 12.10 11.07 10.98
C TYR A 526 10.94 11.97 11.42
N CYS A 527 9.92 11.35 12.02
CA CYS A 527 8.79 12.02 12.63
C CYS A 527 8.67 11.58 14.08
N GLN A 528 8.49 12.54 14.98
CA GLN A 528 8.22 12.26 16.39
C GLN A 528 6.98 11.36 16.49
N ALA A 529 7.09 10.26 17.25
CA ALA A 529 6.20 9.08 17.36
C ALA A 529 6.82 7.83 16.75
N MET A 530 7.66 7.94 15.72
CA MET A 530 8.35 6.77 15.14
C MET A 530 9.24 6.07 16.15
N ASN A 531 9.86 6.81 17.06
CA ASN A 531 10.65 6.28 18.16
C ASN A 531 9.82 5.37 19.08
N ILE A 532 8.60 5.76 19.44
CA ILE A 532 7.71 4.98 20.31
C ILE A 532 7.33 3.66 19.63
N VAL A 533 6.88 3.75 18.37
CA VAL A 533 6.49 2.57 17.59
C VAL A 533 7.69 1.63 17.41
N THR A 534 8.85 2.17 16.99
CA THR A 534 10.07 1.38 16.74
C THR A 534 10.58 0.71 18.00
N SER A 535 10.51 1.38 19.16
CA SER A 535 10.84 0.75 20.43
C SER A 535 10.00 -0.50 20.67
N VAL A 536 8.68 -0.45 20.43
CA VAL A 536 7.81 -1.64 20.56
C VAL A 536 8.16 -2.72 19.54
N LEU A 537 8.49 -2.36 18.30
CA LEU A 537 8.91 -3.34 17.29
C LEU A 537 10.17 -4.10 17.74
N LEU A 538 11.17 -3.39 18.26
CA LEU A 538 12.43 -3.97 18.77
C LEU A 538 12.24 -4.88 20.01
N LEU A 539 11.13 -4.71 20.74
CA LEU A 539 10.80 -5.62 21.85
C LEU A 539 10.44 -7.01 21.35
N TYR A 540 9.79 -7.13 20.19
CA TYR A 540 9.21 -8.40 19.70
C TYR A 540 9.85 -8.96 18.43
N ALA A 541 10.64 -8.16 17.72
CA ALA A 541 11.33 -8.54 16.49
C ALA A 541 12.85 -8.32 16.62
N LYS A 542 13.64 -9.00 15.79
CA LYS A 542 15.08 -8.69 15.66
C LYS A 542 15.28 -7.31 15.05
N GLU A 543 16.49 -6.78 15.12
CA GLU A 543 16.79 -5.42 14.66
C GLU A 543 16.41 -5.16 13.19
N GLU A 544 16.86 -6.03 12.27
CA GLU A 544 16.50 -5.94 10.84
C GLU A 544 14.99 -6.16 10.61
N GLU A 545 14.39 -7.09 11.34
CA GLU A 545 12.96 -7.37 11.25
C GLU A 545 12.13 -6.15 11.68
N ALA A 546 12.54 -5.46 12.75
CA ALA A 546 11.93 -4.21 13.22
C ALA A 546 12.09 -3.08 12.20
N PHE A 547 13.24 -2.99 11.51
CA PHE A 547 13.43 -2.06 10.41
C PHE A 547 12.42 -2.30 9.27
N TRP A 548 12.23 -3.54 8.83
CA TRP A 548 11.27 -3.84 7.77
C TRP A 548 9.81 -3.66 8.19
N LEU A 549 9.50 -3.90 9.47
CA LEU A 549 8.19 -3.56 10.03
C LEU A 549 7.95 -2.04 10.01
N LEU A 550 8.95 -1.24 10.37
CA LEU A 550 8.88 0.22 10.29
C LEU A 550 8.69 0.70 8.84
N VAL A 551 9.43 0.10 7.89
CA VAL A 551 9.24 0.36 6.46
C VAL A 551 7.81 0.06 6.04
N ALA A 552 7.29 -1.13 6.33
CA ALA A 552 5.92 -1.50 5.97
C ALA A 552 4.87 -0.56 6.60
N LEU A 553 5.10 -0.15 7.85
CA LEU A 553 4.22 0.74 8.59
C LEU A 553 4.18 2.13 7.95
N CYS A 554 5.33 2.79 7.79
CA CYS A 554 5.38 4.17 7.29
C CYS A 554 5.09 4.29 5.79
N GLU A 555 5.41 3.26 5.00
CA GLU A 555 5.35 3.36 3.55
C GLU A 555 4.12 2.72 2.91
N ARG A 556 3.44 1.80 3.60
CA ARG A 556 2.31 1.04 3.03
C ARG A 556 1.07 1.04 3.91
N MET A 557 1.22 0.86 5.21
CA MET A 557 0.07 0.73 6.11
C MET A 557 -0.47 2.09 6.57
N LEU A 558 0.43 3.07 6.74
CA LEU A 558 0.13 4.46 7.15
C LEU A 558 0.82 5.45 6.20
N PRO A 559 0.48 5.44 4.89
CA PRO A 559 1.10 6.34 3.94
C PRO A 559 0.88 7.80 4.37
N ASP A 560 1.93 8.61 4.25
CA ASP A 560 1.91 10.05 4.56
C ASP A 560 1.63 10.44 6.01
N TYR A 561 1.61 9.48 6.95
CA TYR A 561 1.45 9.75 8.38
C TYR A 561 2.69 10.39 9.00
N TYR A 562 3.88 9.92 8.62
CA TYR A 562 5.15 10.26 9.26
C TYR A 562 6.02 11.20 8.43
N ASN A 563 5.48 11.81 7.37
CA ASN A 563 6.23 12.85 6.65
C ASN A 563 6.19 14.17 7.44
N THR A 564 7.00 15.14 7.05
CA THR A 564 7.11 16.44 7.74
C THR A 564 5.80 17.22 7.87
N ARG A 565 4.81 16.93 7.02
CA ARG A 565 3.50 17.60 6.99
C ARG A 565 2.38 16.77 7.61
N VAL A 566 2.65 15.52 8.01
CA VAL A 566 1.71 14.54 8.57
C VAL A 566 0.37 14.48 7.81
N VAL A 567 0.42 14.63 6.47
CA VAL A 567 -0.78 14.86 5.64
C VAL A 567 -1.76 13.70 5.75
N GLY A 568 -1.27 12.46 5.71
CA GLY A 568 -2.11 11.27 5.83
C GLY A 568 -2.83 11.23 7.18
N ALA A 569 -2.12 11.55 8.26
CA ALA A 569 -2.71 11.58 9.60
C ALA A 569 -3.78 12.69 9.74
N LEU A 570 -3.58 13.86 9.13
CA LEU A 570 -4.57 14.94 9.12
C LEU A 570 -5.81 14.60 8.28
N VAL A 571 -5.63 13.89 7.15
CA VAL A 571 -6.76 13.38 6.36
C VAL A 571 -7.57 12.39 7.19
N ASP A 572 -6.90 11.43 7.83
CA ASP A 572 -7.55 10.41 8.65
C ASP A 572 -8.14 10.98 9.95
N GLN A 573 -7.59 12.07 10.50
CA GLN A 573 -8.26 12.88 11.51
C GLN A 573 -9.60 13.42 11.01
N GLY A 574 -9.64 14.01 9.81
CA GLY A 574 -10.89 14.51 9.21
C GLY A 574 -11.92 13.39 9.00
N VAL A 575 -11.48 12.21 8.56
CA VAL A 575 -12.33 11.01 8.46
C VAL A 575 -12.87 10.62 9.84
N PHE A 576 -12.04 10.68 10.88
CA PHE A 576 -12.47 10.36 12.25
C PHE A 576 -13.50 11.36 12.77
N GLU A 577 -13.35 12.65 12.47
CA GLU A 577 -14.33 13.69 12.79
C GLU A 577 -15.69 13.41 12.11
N GLU A 578 -15.70 13.01 10.85
CA GLU A 578 -16.93 12.61 10.15
C GLU A 578 -17.56 11.34 10.77
N LEU A 579 -16.74 10.33 11.08
CA LEU A 579 -17.22 9.13 11.75
C LEU A 579 -17.77 9.42 13.15
N ALA A 580 -17.12 10.29 13.92
CA ALA A 580 -17.61 10.69 15.24
C ALA A 580 -18.96 11.42 15.13
N ARG A 581 -19.14 12.26 14.11
CA ARG A 581 -20.43 12.89 13.81
C ARG A 581 -21.53 11.87 13.50
N ASP A 582 -21.21 10.82 12.75
CA ASP A 582 -22.19 9.81 12.34
C ASP A 582 -22.55 8.81 13.46
N TYR A 583 -21.56 8.37 14.25
CA TYR A 583 -21.74 7.29 15.23
C TYR A 583 -21.94 7.78 16.67
N VAL A 584 -21.39 8.94 17.05
CA VAL A 584 -21.56 9.55 18.38
C VAL A 584 -21.98 11.03 18.27
N PRO A 585 -23.08 11.35 17.54
CA PRO A 585 -23.46 12.72 17.18
C PRO A 585 -23.63 13.65 18.39
N GLN A 586 -24.22 13.13 19.47
CA GLN A 586 -24.43 13.90 20.70
C GLN A 586 -23.12 14.41 21.33
N LEU A 587 -22.05 13.63 21.19
CA LEU A 587 -20.73 13.97 21.70
C LEU A 587 -19.97 14.85 20.72
N TYR A 588 -20.15 14.64 19.42
CA TYR A 588 -19.45 15.38 18.37
C TYR A 588 -19.61 16.89 18.53
N ASP A 589 -20.85 17.40 18.65
CA ASP A 589 -21.10 18.84 18.74
C ASP A 589 -20.37 19.46 19.95
N CYS A 590 -20.46 18.81 21.12
CA CYS A 590 -19.83 19.27 22.35
C CYS A 590 -18.29 19.24 22.29
N MET A 591 -17.71 18.15 21.77
CA MET A 591 -16.25 17.99 21.73
C MET A 591 -15.59 18.75 20.58
N GLN A 592 -16.32 19.02 19.49
CA GLN A 592 -15.84 19.81 18.37
C GLN A 592 -15.64 21.27 18.79
N ASP A 593 -16.56 21.84 19.57
CA ASP A 593 -16.43 23.20 20.13
C ASP A 593 -15.21 23.34 21.04
N LEU A 594 -14.84 22.26 21.73
CA LEU A 594 -13.64 22.19 22.59
C LEU A 594 -12.35 21.84 21.82
N GLY A 595 -12.42 21.43 20.55
CA GLY A 595 -11.27 20.99 19.76
C GLY A 595 -10.62 19.68 20.23
N VAL A 596 -11.31 18.88 21.06
CA VAL A 596 -10.76 17.68 21.70
C VAL A 596 -10.55 16.56 20.69
N ILE A 597 -11.52 16.33 19.78
CA ILE A 597 -11.44 15.25 18.76
C ILE A 597 -10.21 15.42 17.86
N SER A 598 -9.95 16.64 17.41
CA SER A 598 -8.78 16.96 16.60
C SER A 598 -7.46 16.77 17.38
N THR A 599 -7.46 17.11 18.68
CA THR A 599 -6.25 17.02 19.52
C THR A 599 -5.88 15.57 19.86
N ILE A 600 -6.86 14.73 20.21
CA ILE A 600 -6.61 13.33 20.62
C ILE A 600 -6.26 12.42 19.44
N SER A 601 -6.89 12.64 18.28
CA SER A 601 -6.78 11.75 17.12
C SER A 601 -5.35 11.64 16.60
N LEU A 602 -4.62 12.75 16.47
CA LEU A 602 -3.22 12.71 16.04
C LEU A 602 -2.34 11.89 17.00
N SER A 603 -2.48 12.11 18.31
CA SER A 603 -1.72 11.38 19.33
C SER A 603 -2.00 9.88 19.27
N TRP A 604 -3.29 9.50 19.21
CA TRP A 604 -3.72 8.11 19.15
C TRP A 604 -3.27 7.42 17.86
N PHE A 605 -3.36 8.11 16.72
CA PHE A 605 -3.15 7.51 15.40
C PHE A 605 -1.65 7.40 15.07
N LEU A 606 -0.86 8.43 15.37
CA LEU A 606 0.59 8.43 15.10
C LEU A 606 1.33 7.38 15.93
N THR A 607 0.85 7.10 17.14
CA THR A 607 1.48 6.15 18.07
C THR A 607 0.78 4.80 18.12
N LEU A 608 -0.31 4.59 17.39
CA LEU A 608 -1.14 3.38 17.47
C LEU A 608 -1.59 3.07 18.92
N PHE A 609 -2.02 4.12 19.64
CA PHE A 609 -2.35 4.12 21.07
C PHE A 609 -1.20 3.78 22.05
N LEU A 610 0.02 3.51 21.57
CA LEU A 610 1.15 3.10 22.42
C LEU A 610 1.54 4.12 23.49
N SER A 611 1.24 5.40 23.30
CA SER A 611 1.61 6.47 24.24
C SER A 611 0.49 6.91 25.19
N VAL A 612 -0.68 6.27 25.13
CA VAL A 612 -1.88 6.71 25.87
C VAL A 612 -2.55 5.61 26.66
N MET A 613 -2.07 4.36 26.58
CA MET A 613 -2.65 3.22 27.30
C MET A 613 -1.53 2.30 27.84
N PRO A 614 -1.83 1.45 28.84
CA PRO A 614 -0.85 0.49 29.37
C PRO A 614 -0.23 -0.37 28.27
N PHE A 615 1.09 -0.57 28.36
CA PHE A 615 1.89 -1.21 27.31
C PHE A 615 1.33 -2.58 26.88
N GLU A 616 0.97 -3.43 27.83
CA GLU A 616 0.43 -4.76 27.56
C GLU A 616 -0.92 -4.76 26.85
N SER A 617 -1.70 -3.69 26.99
CA SER A 617 -2.96 -3.47 26.26
C SER A 617 -2.68 -2.91 24.87
N ALA A 618 -1.78 -1.94 24.78
CA ALA A 618 -1.40 -1.29 23.52
C ALA A 618 -0.82 -2.29 22.50
N VAL A 619 -0.02 -3.24 22.96
CA VAL A 619 0.54 -4.29 22.08
C VAL A 619 -0.56 -5.17 21.44
N VAL A 620 -1.69 -5.38 22.11
CA VAL A 620 -2.84 -6.11 21.52
C VAL A 620 -3.51 -5.28 20.41
N VAL A 621 -3.53 -3.96 20.55
CA VAL A 621 -3.99 -3.06 19.48
C VAL A 621 -3.04 -3.16 18.28
N VAL A 622 -1.73 -3.21 18.52
CA VAL A 622 -0.72 -3.41 17.47
C VAL A 622 -0.87 -4.78 16.77
N ASP A 623 -1.17 -5.86 17.52
CA ASP A 623 -1.49 -7.18 16.95
C ASP A 623 -2.63 -7.07 15.91
N CYS A 624 -3.71 -6.38 16.30
CA CYS A 624 -4.89 -6.19 15.46
C CYS A 624 -4.59 -5.25 14.26
N PHE A 625 -3.84 -4.17 14.48
CA PHE A 625 -3.41 -3.25 13.43
C PHE A 625 -2.58 -3.97 12.36
N PHE A 626 -1.61 -4.80 12.74
CA PHE A 626 -0.84 -5.55 11.74
C PHE A 626 -1.70 -6.54 10.98
N CYS A 627 -2.79 -7.07 11.55
CA CYS A 627 -3.71 -7.96 10.86
C CYS A 627 -4.67 -7.23 9.93
N GLU A 628 -5.35 -6.17 10.39
CA GLU A 628 -6.49 -5.54 9.71
C GLU A 628 -6.21 -4.13 9.18
N GLY A 629 -5.10 -3.51 9.58
CA GLY A 629 -4.71 -2.16 9.18
C GLY A 629 -5.35 -1.07 10.03
N ILE A 630 -5.36 0.17 9.50
CA ILE A 630 -5.76 1.37 10.24
C ILE A 630 -7.22 1.35 10.70
N LYS A 631 -8.10 0.56 10.06
CA LYS A 631 -9.52 0.42 10.44
C LYS A 631 -9.71 0.16 11.95
N VAL A 632 -8.86 -0.67 12.55
CA VAL A 632 -8.93 -1.00 13.98
C VAL A 632 -8.71 0.22 14.86
N ILE A 633 -7.84 1.14 14.43
CA ILE A 633 -7.52 2.37 15.17
C ILE A 633 -8.74 3.29 15.22
N PHE A 634 -9.45 3.45 14.09
CA PHE A 634 -10.72 4.19 14.04
C PHE A 634 -11.80 3.55 14.91
N GLN A 635 -11.99 2.24 14.77
CA GLN A 635 -13.00 1.50 15.55
C GLN A 635 -12.74 1.63 17.05
N LEU A 636 -11.49 1.45 17.48
CA LEU A 636 -11.10 1.59 18.87
C LEU A 636 -11.29 3.03 19.37
N ALA A 637 -10.91 4.03 18.57
CA ALA A 637 -11.10 5.43 18.93
C ALA A 637 -12.58 5.79 19.13
N LEU A 638 -13.47 5.33 18.25
CA LEU A 638 -14.91 5.50 18.41
C LEU A 638 -15.45 4.79 19.65
N ALA A 639 -15.01 3.55 19.91
CA ALA A 639 -15.42 2.81 21.09
C ALA A 639 -14.96 3.46 22.40
N VAL A 640 -13.78 4.08 22.42
CA VAL A 640 -13.28 4.86 23.56
C VAL A 640 -14.15 6.10 23.78
N LEU A 641 -14.52 6.82 22.71
CA LEU A 641 -15.42 7.96 22.81
C LEU A 641 -16.81 7.56 23.31
N ASP A 642 -17.41 6.52 22.70
CA ASP A 642 -18.73 5.99 23.05
C ASP A 642 -18.80 5.57 24.52
N ALA A 643 -17.80 4.84 25.00
CA ALA A 643 -17.71 4.39 26.39
C ALA A 643 -17.63 5.54 27.42
N ASN A 644 -17.26 6.75 27.00
CA ASN A 644 -17.11 7.92 27.87
C ASN A 644 -18.11 9.03 27.58
N VAL A 645 -19.13 8.81 26.73
CA VAL A 645 -20.07 9.86 26.31
C VAL A 645 -20.67 10.61 27.49
N ASP A 646 -21.23 9.90 28.48
CA ASP A 646 -21.89 10.54 29.62
C ASP A 646 -20.95 11.45 30.41
N LYS A 647 -19.68 11.07 30.55
CA LYS A 647 -18.69 11.87 31.29
C LYS A 647 -18.23 13.07 30.47
N LEU A 648 -17.99 12.86 29.18
CA LEU A 648 -17.51 13.91 28.27
C LEU A 648 -18.55 14.99 28.01
N LEU A 649 -19.84 14.64 27.92
CA LEU A 649 -20.93 15.63 27.79
C LEU A 649 -21.04 16.57 28.99
N ASN A 650 -20.49 16.19 30.14
CA ASN A 650 -20.48 17.00 31.34
C ASN A 650 -19.19 17.83 31.51
N CYS A 651 -18.21 17.68 30.62
CA CYS A 651 -16.97 18.46 30.64
C CYS A 651 -17.23 19.91 30.18
N LYS A 652 -16.54 20.85 30.81
CA LYS A 652 -16.69 22.29 30.54
C LYS A 652 -15.57 22.87 29.70
N ASP A 653 -14.43 22.18 29.67
CA ASP A 653 -13.25 22.55 28.91
C ASP A 653 -12.52 21.31 28.39
N ASP A 654 -11.55 21.54 27.51
CA ASP A 654 -10.71 20.52 26.90
C ASP A 654 -9.87 19.78 27.94
N GLY A 655 -9.37 20.45 28.98
CA GLY A 655 -8.58 19.85 30.05
C GLY A 655 -9.34 18.78 30.85
N GLU A 656 -10.59 19.05 31.20
CA GLU A 656 -11.48 18.07 31.84
C GLU A 656 -11.71 16.85 30.93
N ALA A 657 -11.99 17.08 29.65
CA ALA A 657 -12.22 16.00 28.68
C ALA A 657 -10.97 15.13 28.47
N MET A 658 -9.80 15.75 28.35
CA MET A 658 -8.51 15.05 28.26
C MET A 658 -8.23 14.22 29.51
N THR A 659 -8.58 14.73 30.70
CA THR A 659 -8.44 13.99 31.96
C THR A 659 -9.36 12.78 32.00
N VAL A 660 -10.63 12.91 31.58
CA VAL A 660 -11.58 11.78 31.50
C VAL A 660 -11.05 10.69 30.57
N LEU A 661 -10.61 11.06 29.37
CA LEU A 661 -10.09 10.11 28.38
C LEU A 661 -8.79 9.45 28.85
N GLY A 662 -7.87 10.22 29.42
CA GLY A 662 -6.61 9.70 29.98
C GLY A 662 -6.87 8.67 31.07
N ARG A 663 -7.74 8.99 32.04
CA ARG A 663 -8.10 8.06 33.12
C ARG A 663 -8.80 6.80 32.63
N TYR A 664 -9.64 6.91 31.60
CA TYR A 664 -10.25 5.73 30.97
C TYR A 664 -9.19 4.84 30.34
N LEU A 665 -8.30 5.42 29.51
CA LEU A 665 -7.29 4.65 28.78
C LEU A 665 -6.24 4.03 29.73
N ASP A 666 -5.86 4.74 30.80
CA ASP A 666 -5.00 4.20 31.87
C ASP A 666 -5.65 2.98 32.59
N SER A 667 -6.99 2.91 32.63
CA SER A 667 -7.73 1.79 33.22
C SER A 667 -7.90 0.59 32.29
N VAL A 668 -7.46 0.68 31.03
CA VAL A 668 -7.56 -0.41 30.06
C VAL A 668 -6.43 -1.42 30.28
N THR A 669 -6.75 -2.56 30.88
CA THR A 669 -5.76 -3.57 31.29
C THR A 669 -5.87 -4.87 30.48
N ASN A 670 -4.73 -5.55 30.33
CA ASN A 670 -4.66 -6.89 29.76
C ASN A 670 -4.55 -7.94 30.87
N LYS A 671 -5.68 -8.56 31.23
CA LYS A 671 -5.76 -9.59 32.30
C LYS A 671 -4.95 -10.85 32.00
N ASP A 672 -4.58 -11.06 30.74
CA ASP A 672 -3.80 -12.22 30.28
C ASP A 672 -2.29 -11.93 30.25
N SER A 673 -1.86 -10.69 30.46
CA SER A 673 -0.44 -10.30 30.36
C SER A 673 0.43 -11.00 31.40
N THR A 674 1.53 -11.59 30.95
CA THR A 674 2.55 -12.20 31.82
C THR A 674 3.56 -11.19 32.35
N LEU A 675 3.55 -9.97 31.80
CA LEU A 675 4.47 -8.90 32.19
C LEU A 675 3.98 -8.22 33.48
N PRO A 676 4.90 -7.72 34.32
CA PRO A 676 4.53 -6.83 35.40
C PRO A 676 3.88 -5.57 34.80
N PRO A 677 2.83 -5.00 35.43
CA PRO A 677 2.29 -3.72 35.00
C PRO A 677 3.40 -2.68 34.99
N ILE A 678 3.59 -2.00 33.86
CA ILE A 678 4.49 -0.86 33.75
C ILE A 678 3.61 0.38 33.94
N PRO A 679 3.70 1.09 35.09
CA PRO A 679 2.81 2.21 35.37
C PRO A 679 3.11 3.36 34.41
N HIS A 680 2.11 3.76 33.62
CA HIS A 680 2.26 4.89 32.69
C HIS A 680 2.47 6.20 33.45
N LEU A 681 3.26 7.13 32.91
CA LEU A 681 3.61 8.41 33.56
C LEU A 681 2.40 9.24 34.02
N HIS A 682 1.25 9.15 33.35
CA HIS A 682 -0.01 9.83 33.74
C HIS A 682 -0.69 9.21 34.97
N SER A 683 -0.51 7.89 35.20
CA SER A 683 -1.05 7.19 36.38
C SER A 683 -0.42 7.72 37.67
N LEU A 684 0.85 8.15 37.63
CA LEU A 684 1.59 8.65 38.81
C LEU A 684 1.16 10.07 39.23
N LEU A 685 0.44 10.79 38.37
CA LEU A 685 -0.02 12.16 38.64
C LEU A 685 -1.45 12.23 39.18
N SER A 686 -2.15 11.08 39.29
CA SER A 686 -3.59 11.00 39.54
C SER A 686 -3.98 10.31 40.86
N ASP A 687 -3.01 10.10 41.77
CA ASP A 687 -3.15 9.29 43.00
C ASP A 687 -4.24 9.76 43.99
N ASP A 688 -4.78 10.97 43.83
CA ASP A 688 -5.75 11.58 44.77
C ASP A 688 -7.24 11.36 44.40
N VAL A 689 -7.57 10.50 43.41
CA VAL A 689 -8.97 10.32 42.94
C VAL A 689 -9.40 8.85 42.88
N GLU A 690 -10.67 8.56 43.21
CA GLU A 690 -11.28 7.22 43.19
C GLU A 690 -10.93 6.41 41.92
N PRO A 691 -10.55 5.13 42.05
CA PRO A 691 -10.09 4.32 40.92
C PRO A 691 -11.17 4.15 39.85
N TYR A 692 -10.78 4.35 38.59
CA TYR A 692 -11.66 4.09 37.43
C TYR A 692 -11.89 2.57 37.29
N PRO A 693 -13.11 2.10 36.97
CA PRO A 693 -13.35 0.67 36.78
C PRO A 693 -12.47 0.07 35.68
N GLU A 694 -11.75 -1.01 35.98
CA GLU A 694 -10.88 -1.67 35.00
C GLU A 694 -11.66 -2.13 33.76
N VAL A 695 -11.12 -1.79 32.59
CA VAL A 695 -11.64 -2.20 31.28
C VAL A 695 -10.72 -3.25 30.67
N ASP A 696 -11.26 -4.40 30.30
CA ASP A 696 -10.50 -5.45 29.61
C ASP A 696 -10.28 -5.08 28.14
N ILE A 697 -9.02 -5.03 27.69
CA ILE A 697 -8.67 -4.68 26.30
C ILE A 697 -9.34 -5.60 25.26
N PHE A 698 -9.46 -6.90 25.51
CA PHE A 698 -10.08 -7.82 24.56
C PHE A 698 -11.59 -7.60 24.46
N ARG A 699 -12.22 -7.14 25.54
CA ARG A 699 -13.62 -6.73 25.52
C ARG A 699 -13.79 -5.43 24.75
N LEU A 700 -12.93 -4.43 25.00
CA LEU A 700 -12.98 -3.16 24.30
C LEU A 700 -12.78 -3.33 22.78
N ILE A 701 -11.78 -4.12 22.37
CA ILE A 701 -11.56 -4.45 20.96
C ILE A 701 -12.76 -5.22 20.39
N ARG A 702 -13.31 -6.22 21.09
CA ARG A 702 -14.49 -6.94 20.57
C ARG A 702 -15.68 -6.01 20.36
N SER A 703 -15.96 -5.14 21.33
CA SER A 703 -17.06 -4.18 21.24
C SER A 703 -16.86 -3.11 20.18
N SER A 704 -15.63 -2.88 19.68
CA SER A 704 -15.41 -1.96 18.56
C SER A 704 -15.68 -2.59 17.18
N TYR A 705 -15.83 -3.92 17.12
CA TYR A 705 -16.20 -4.66 15.91
C TYR A 705 -17.71 -4.93 15.81
N GLU A 706 -18.42 -4.87 16.94
CA GLU A 706 -19.88 -4.95 17.05
C GLU A 706 -20.50 -3.59 16.77
#